data_AF-A0A0U3PJM4-F1
#
_entry.id   AF-A0A0U3PJM4-F1
#
_cell.length_a   1.000
_cell.length_b   1.000
_cell.length_c   1.000
_cell.angle_alpha   90.00
_cell.angle_beta   90.00
_cell.angle_gamma   90.00
#
_symmetry.space_group_name_H-M   'P 1'
#
loop_
_entity.id
_entity.type
_entity.pdbx_description
1 polymer ?
#
loop_
_entity_poly.entity_id
_entity_poly.type
_entity_poly.pdbx_seq_one_letter_code
_entity_poly.pdbx_strand_id
1 'polypeptide(L)'
;MKSIQLRTAVLLAASAVCQPLAATAQEAPRTIIVMDGSGSMWGQIDGRAKLEIAREAVARVVQGIPVQQELGLLAYGHRTKGNCSDIELLVPPGQGTGPAIVDAVNAMRFLGKTPLSAAVRQAAEALRYGEESATVVLVTDGLETCEADPCALASELEAAGVNFTAHVVGFGLTKEEGAQVACLAENTGGRYIEAANAGELVSALTEAISMEPPKANTHFPGKPLMPAIQLQATGGAIGAESAAPGQPDFPRTGTAEDCRALAEADAAAAAWMFEPPGSYFVEEPRCRLYGYSTEMDWAVYPPEDGWVSGFKPDAILFVRPLEEPAYQPGKAGMINRGPYAVGSVQIDLGVSVEGTETGGAALALRLYPVGSTSSDGVITYSTVEGSQGGKDAGINLDAPGQYLLRLETWGGEVLDEMVIDAAADPAVILTAPSAAAPGAPIAVETQGRQLRLDRIEIWQGDGRHDWGRSLSELAAGESLLAPSEPGTYDLVYMGYNAAGEYAEFARIPVEVRKLDKTEGETQGRQKVADAGSATGAKEDVAYSCDGPAPCPVTDGATGLSFLLPAGWWTDQPTSEGYTTGAQAAGENFPPRVTFFRHGSGDALVLGPRQWVAMNGPCEDAGALGPFCMFESADPQVLAAFQLVRATLKWEQSQASAPAAPGCADAQGHGPDACEGGKEAGGKAFADYPHRCLPGDRTADGCSMRDAATGLTFDLPENWVADVTPASPLPRAEFAEQAGSAHSLWLNPADWPQGDRGCFLTRAGQLCTDPDRIDEALARDLQKLQVTLTTGEVLRRCGNEDCTFEQRNPAFAGKLPAGWSVEVARPLADGRLSAWFFDQDGGGNFKLAGLNKDGGEACRQTPLGALCEFTPYISTQEMDLIAANFSGGSTPSRALPSAVQVDAATLDTVLSILRSR
;
A
#
# COMPACT_ATOMS: atom_id res chain seq x y z
N MET A 1 -19.92 -26.78 79.78
CA MET A 1 -21.03 -26.03 79.18
C MET A 1 -20.71 -25.88 77.70
N LYS A 2 -21.42 -26.61 76.82
CA LYS A 2 -22.18 -26.11 75.65
C LYS A 2 -21.40 -25.01 74.89
N SER A 3 -21.05 -25.15 73.61
CA SER A 3 -21.99 -25.32 72.51
C SER A 3 -21.30 -25.18 71.15
N ILE A 4 -22.00 -25.65 70.10
CA ILE A 4 -21.90 -25.31 68.67
C ILE A 4 -20.96 -26.17 67.83
N GLN A 5 -21.60 -26.94 66.95
CA GLN A 5 -21.03 -27.73 65.87
C GLN A 5 -20.76 -26.87 64.62
N LEU A 6 -19.71 -27.19 63.87
CA LEU A 6 -19.70 -27.69 62.48
C LEU A 6 -18.21 -27.68 62.03
N ARG A 7 -17.57 -28.83 61.78
CA ARG A 7 -17.49 -29.57 60.48
C ARG A 7 -16.61 -28.84 59.45
N THR A 8 -15.59 -29.39 58.81
CA THR A 8 -15.07 -30.78 58.66
C THR A 8 -13.68 -30.70 58.02
N ALA A 9 -12.78 -31.63 58.34
CA ALA A 9 -11.50 -31.86 57.66
C ALA A 9 -11.62 -33.05 56.69
N VAL A 10 -10.98 -33.00 55.52
CA VAL A 10 -10.69 -34.19 54.68
C VAL A 10 -9.34 -34.03 53.97
N LEU A 11 -8.54 -35.10 54.08
CA LEU A 11 -7.18 -35.30 53.56
C LEU A 11 -7.13 -35.60 52.04
N LEU A 12 -6.02 -35.17 51.43
CA LEU A 12 -5.56 -35.52 50.07
C LEU A 12 -5.23 -37.02 49.91
N ALA A 13 -5.76 -37.64 48.85
CA ALA A 13 -5.11 -38.74 48.14
C ALA A 13 -5.68 -38.88 46.70
N ALA A 14 -4.77 -38.86 45.72
CA ALA A 14 -4.86 -39.35 44.33
C ALA A 14 -6.23 -39.29 43.61
N SER A 15 -6.35 -38.37 42.64
CA SER A 15 -7.37 -38.47 41.58
C SER A 15 -6.68 -38.33 40.22
N ALA A 16 -6.60 -39.45 39.51
CA ALA A 16 -6.36 -39.47 38.07
C ALA A 16 -7.48 -38.66 37.40
N VAL A 17 -7.11 -37.60 36.69
CA VAL A 17 -8.04 -36.79 35.91
C VAL A 17 -8.45 -37.60 34.69
N CYS A 18 -9.63 -38.22 34.78
CA CYS A 18 -10.37 -38.71 33.63
C CYS A 18 -10.90 -37.47 32.89
N GLN A 19 -10.19 -37.02 31.85
CA GLN A 19 -10.73 -36.00 30.96
C GLN A 19 -11.80 -36.65 30.06
N PRO A 20 -12.99 -36.05 29.91
CA PRO A 20 -13.95 -36.49 28.92
C PRO A 20 -13.40 -36.15 27.54
N LEU A 21 -13.24 -37.17 26.69
CA LEU A 21 -13.22 -36.98 25.24
C LEU A 21 -14.59 -36.40 24.84
N ALA A 22 -14.66 -35.08 24.72
CA ALA A 22 -15.68 -34.48 23.88
C ALA A 22 -15.34 -34.89 22.44
N ALA A 23 -15.89 -36.02 22.00
CA ALA A 23 -16.01 -36.30 20.58
C ALA A 23 -16.96 -35.23 20.04
N THR A 24 -16.41 -34.24 19.34
CA THR A 24 -17.18 -33.39 18.45
C THR A 24 -17.88 -34.30 17.45
N ALA A 25 -19.20 -34.41 17.54
CA ALA A 25 -19.98 -35.06 16.50
C ALA A 25 -19.76 -34.26 15.21
N GLN A 26 -19.03 -34.83 14.26
CA GLN A 26 -18.92 -34.33 12.90
C GLN A 26 -20.35 -34.36 12.32
N GLU A 27 -20.94 -33.19 12.09
CA GLU A 27 -22.24 -33.07 11.41
C GLU A 27 -22.09 -33.65 10.00
N ALA A 28 -22.90 -34.65 9.65
CA ALA A 28 -22.80 -35.33 8.36
C ALA A 28 -23.27 -34.37 7.25
N PRO A 29 -22.56 -34.29 6.11
CA PRO A 29 -22.91 -33.35 5.04
C PRO A 29 -24.29 -33.69 4.46
N ARG A 30 -25.10 -32.64 4.24
CA ARG A 30 -26.41 -32.75 3.57
C ARG A 30 -26.23 -32.59 2.06
N THR A 31 -26.77 -33.53 1.29
CA THR A 31 -26.63 -33.54 -0.18
C THR A 31 -27.99 -33.57 -0.87
N ILE A 32 -28.22 -32.69 -1.85
CA ILE A 32 -29.35 -32.82 -2.79
C ILE A 32 -28.83 -33.19 -4.17
N ILE A 33 -29.36 -34.27 -4.74
CA ILE A 33 -29.17 -34.63 -6.15
C ILE A 33 -30.16 -33.81 -6.97
N VAL A 34 -29.67 -33.02 -7.92
CA VAL A 34 -30.49 -32.29 -8.90
C VAL A 34 -30.48 -33.06 -10.21
N MET A 35 -31.63 -33.57 -10.62
CA MET A 35 -31.77 -34.47 -11.75
C MET A 35 -32.42 -33.79 -12.95
N ASP A 36 -31.76 -33.88 -14.11
CA ASP A 36 -32.31 -33.45 -15.38
C ASP A 36 -33.45 -34.34 -15.86
N GLY A 37 -34.65 -33.76 -15.92
CA GLY A 37 -35.88 -34.34 -16.45
C GLY A 37 -36.29 -33.76 -17.80
N SER A 38 -35.40 -33.09 -18.52
CA SER A 38 -35.70 -32.40 -19.78
C SER A 38 -35.90 -33.36 -20.95
N GLY A 39 -36.42 -32.83 -22.06
CA GLY A 39 -36.67 -33.62 -23.27
C GLY A 39 -35.41 -34.22 -23.93
N SER A 40 -34.22 -33.65 -23.72
CA SER A 40 -32.95 -34.15 -24.30
C SER A 40 -32.57 -35.52 -23.75
N MET A 41 -33.01 -35.86 -22.54
CA MET A 41 -32.79 -37.16 -21.90
C MET A 41 -33.42 -38.36 -22.63
N TRP A 42 -34.23 -38.11 -23.68
CA TRP A 42 -34.66 -39.14 -24.64
C TRP A 42 -33.59 -39.54 -25.65
N GLY A 43 -32.49 -38.80 -25.73
CA GLY A 43 -31.31 -39.17 -26.51
C GLY A 43 -30.78 -40.55 -26.11
N GLN A 44 -30.01 -41.16 -27.02
CA GLN A 44 -29.45 -42.49 -26.79
C GLN A 44 -27.94 -42.46 -26.64
N ILE A 45 -27.43 -43.25 -25.71
CA ILE A 45 -26.01 -43.59 -25.57
C ILE A 45 -25.93 -45.12 -25.64
N ASP A 46 -25.06 -45.64 -26.51
CA ASP A 46 -24.90 -47.09 -26.75
C ASP A 46 -26.23 -47.82 -27.02
N GLY A 47 -27.16 -47.15 -27.71
CA GLY A 47 -28.48 -47.70 -28.07
C GLY A 47 -29.50 -47.78 -26.93
N ARG A 48 -29.18 -47.24 -25.75
CA ARG A 48 -30.09 -47.12 -24.60
C ARG A 48 -30.45 -45.65 -24.35
N ALA A 49 -31.66 -45.38 -23.87
CA ALA A 49 -32.07 -44.02 -23.56
C ALA A 49 -31.27 -43.46 -22.37
N LYS A 50 -30.78 -42.21 -22.47
CA LYS A 50 -30.04 -41.52 -21.41
C LYS A 50 -30.79 -41.55 -20.08
N LEU A 51 -32.12 -41.37 -20.12
CA LEU A 51 -32.98 -41.45 -18.94
C LEU A 51 -32.93 -42.81 -18.22
N GLU A 52 -32.86 -43.93 -18.95
CA GLU A 52 -32.82 -45.26 -18.34
C GLU A 52 -31.49 -45.47 -17.62
N ILE A 53 -30.41 -45.00 -18.26
CA ILE A 53 -29.06 -45.04 -17.70
C ILE A 53 -28.99 -44.19 -16.42
N ALA A 54 -29.51 -42.97 -16.45
CA ALA A 54 -29.47 -42.07 -15.31
C ALA A 54 -30.31 -42.57 -14.12
N ARG A 55 -31.47 -43.20 -14.39
CA ARG A 55 -32.28 -43.87 -13.36
C ARG A 55 -31.53 -45.03 -12.70
N GLU A 56 -30.94 -45.90 -13.51
CA GLU A 56 -30.14 -47.03 -13.02
C GLU A 56 -28.93 -46.57 -12.21
N ALA A 57 -28.26 -45.52 -12.66
CA ALA A 57 -27.08 -44.97 -11.99
C ALA A 57 -27.44 -44.41 -10.62
N VAL A 58 -28.45 -43.52 -10.52
CA VAL A 58 -28.91 -42.99 -9.23
C VAL A 58 -29.37 -44.12 -8.31
N ALA A 59 -30.16 -45.07 -8.82
CA ALA A 59 -30.63 -46.20 -8.01
C ALA A 59 -29.50 -47.06 -7.45
N ARG A 60 -28.43 -47.25 -8.22
CA ARG A 60 -27.26 -48.01 -7.80
C ARG A 60 -26.44 -47.26 -6.76
N VAL A 61 -26.27 -45.95 -6.93
CA VAL A 61 -25.45 -45.13 -6.04
C VAL A 61 -26.12 -44.92 -4.70
N VAL A 62 -27.42 -44.59 -4.65
CA VAL A 62 -28.13 -44.37 -3.38
C VAL A 62 -28.26 -45.61 -2.50
N GLN A 63 -28.15 -46.82 -3.09
CA GLN A 63 -28.09 -48.07 -2.33
C GLN A 63 -26.75 -48.30 -1.63
N GLY A 64 -25.67 -47.67 -2.12
CA GLY A 64 -24.33 -47.77 -1.56
C GLY A 64 -24.02 -46.75 -0.46
N ILE A 65 -24.88 -45.75 -0.26
CA ILE A 65 -24.63 -44.64 0.66
C ILE A 65 -25.05 -45.01 2.10
N PRO A 66 -24.23 -44.70 3.13
CA PRO A 66 -24.59 -44.93 4.52
C PRO A 66 -25.88 -44.21 4.93
N VAL A 67 -26.72 -44.87 5.75
CA VAL A 67 -28.02 -44.33 6.19
C VAL A 67 -27.90 -43.00 6.93
N GLN A 68 -26.74 -42.72 7.52
CA GLN A 68 -26.45 -41.51 8.28
C GLN A 68 -26.28 -40.26 7.41
N GLN A 69 -26.00 -40.40 6.11
CA GLN A 69 -25.89 -39.27 5.19
C GLN A 69 -27.28 -38.80 4.78
N GLU A 70 -27.53 -37.49 4.87
CA GLU A 70 -28.81 -36.90 4.49
C GLU A 70 -28.85 -36.65 2.99
N LEU A 71 -29.71 -37.38 2.28
CA LEU A 71 -29.88 -37.26 0.83
C LEU A 71 -31.26 -36.71 0.49
N GLY A 72 -31.30 -35.77 -0.46
CA GLY A 72 -32.53 -35.30 -1.10
C GLY A 72 -32.48 -35.44 -2.61
N LEU A 73 -33.63 -35.26 -3.26
CA LEU A 73 -33.78 -35.28 -4.70
C LEU A 73 -34.64 -34.10 -5.14
N LEU A 74 -34.08 -33.28 -6.03
CA LEU A 74 -34.78 -32.24 -6.75
C LEU A 74 -34.69 -32.57 -8.25
N ALA A 75 -35.76 -32.33 -9.00
CA ALA A 75 -35.78 -32.57 -10.44
C ALA A 75 -36.37 -31.37 -11.18
N TYR A 76 -35.91 -31.15 -12.41
CA TYR A 76 -36.47 -30.14 -13.29
C TYR A 76 -36.93 -30.72 -14.63
N GLY A 77 -37.86 -30.02 -15.29
CA GLY A 77 -38.37 -30.40 -16.61
C GLY A 77 -39.21 -31.68 -16.63
N HIS A 78 -39.53 -32.29 -15.49
CA HIS A 78 -40.05 -33.65 -15.47
C HIS A 78 -41.58 -33.81 -15.57
N ARG A 79 -42.34 -32.71 -15.71
CA ARG A 79 -43.82 -32.74 -15.72
C ARG A 79 -44.44 -32.02 -16.91
N THR A 80 -43.92 -30.84 -17.25
CA THR A 80 -44.57 -29.90 -18.17
C THR A 80 -43.65 -29.47 -19.30
N LYS A 81 -44.07 -29.73 -20.54
CA LYS A 81 -43.31 -29.33 -21.74
C LYS A 81 -43.23 -27.80 -21.85
N GLY A 82 -42.03 -27.27 -22.09
CA GLY A 82 -41.81 -25.84 -22.38
C GLY A 82 -41.84 -24.92 -21.16
N ASN A 83 -41.97 -25.43 -19.94
CA ASN A 83 -42.09 -24.62 -18.73
C ASN A 83 -40.73 -24.52 -17.98
N CYS A 84 -40.18 -23.31 -17.87
CA CYS A 84 -38.94 -23.03 -17.13
C CYS A 84 -39.12 -23.03 -15.60
N SER A 85 -40.36 -22.96 -15.11
CA SER A 85 -40.67 -23.06 -13.68
C SER A 85 -40.97 -24.49 -13.23
N ASP A 86 -40.75 -25.49 -14.11
CA ASP A 86 -40.99 -26.90 -13.78
C ASP A 86 -39.83 -27.47 -12.97
N ILE A 87 -39.77 -27.09 -11.70
CA ILE A 87 -38.79 -27.55 -10.71
C ILE A 87 -39.57 -28.13 -9.52
N GLU A 88 -39.17 -29.28 -9.02
CA GLU A 88 -39.83 -29.95 -7.90
C GLU A 88 -38.81 -30.62 -6.96
N LEU A 89 -38.89 -30.28 -5.67
CA LEU A 89 -38.23 -31.06 -4.61
C LEU A 89 -39.05 -32.33 -4.35
N LEU A 90 -38.65 -33.43 -4.97
CA LEU A 90 -39.34 -34.72 -4.90
C LEU A 90 -39.13 -35.43 -3.56
N VAL A 91 -37.91 -35.33 -3.03
CA VAL A 91 -37.54 -35.93 -1.75
C VAL A 91 -36.74 -34.89 -0.96
N PRO A 92 -37.27 -34.37 0.16
CA PRO A 92 -36.50 -33.51 1.06
C PRO A 92 -35.25 -34.21 1.59
N PRO A 93 -34.15 -33.49 1.86
CA PRO A 93 -32.95 -34.07 2.43
C PRO A 93 -33.25 -34.72 3.79
N GLY A 94 -32.77 -35.95 3.98
CA GLY A 94 -32.94 -36.68 5.23
C GLY A 94 -32.23 -38.03 5.24
N GLN A 95 -32.09 -38.61 6.43
CA GLN A 95 -31.42 -39.91 6.62
C GLN A 95 -32.28 -41.06 6.07
N GLY A 96 -31.63 -42.02 5.39
CA GLY A 96 -32.29 -43.22 4.88
C GLY A 96 -33.32 -42.98 3.76
N THR A 97 -33.24 -41.85 3.06
CA THR A 97 -34.16 -41.49 1.95
C THR A 97 -33.91 -42.24 0.65
N GLY A 98 -32.82 -43.01 0.55
CA GLY A 98 -32.42 -43.76 -0.66
C GLY A 98 -33.57 -44.49 -1.38
N PRO A 99 -34.41 -45.31 -0.71
CA PRO A 99 -35.55 -45.96 -1.33
C PRO A 99 -36.59 -44.98 -1.92
N ALA A 100 -36.87 -43.88 -1.22
CA ALA A 100 -37.80 -42.86 -1.70
C ALA A 100 -37.25 -42.11 -2.93
N ILE A 101 -35.93 -41.89 -2.98
CA ILE A 101 -35.25 -41.32 -4.15
C ILE A 101 -35.39 -42.26 -5.36
N VAL A 102 -35.20 -43.57 -5.17
CA VAL A 102 -35.38 -44.55 -6.25
C VAL A 102 -36.81 -44.55 -6.79
N ASP A 103 -37.80 -44.55 -5.91
CA ASP A 103 -39.22 -44.51 -6.30
C ASP A 103 -39.56 -43.22 -7.05
N ALA A 104 -39.05 -42.07 -6.58
CA ALA A 104 -39.25 -40.78 -7.21
C ALA A 104 -38.63 -40.73 -8.62
N VAL A 105 -37.37 -41.14 -8.76
CA VAL A 105 -36.63 -41.16 -10.03
C VAL A 105 -37.31 -42.07 -11.07
N ASN A 106 -37.87 -43.21 -10.64
CA ASN A 106 -38.62 -44.11 -11.50
C ASN A 106 -39.98 -43.53 -11.97
N ALA A 107 -40.59 -42.65 -11.17
CA ALA A 107 -41.87 -42.01 -11.48
C ALA A 107 -41.75 -40.76 -12.37
N MET A 108 -40.55 -40.18 -12.51
CA MET A 108 -40.32 -38.97 -13.33
C MET A 108 -40.69 -39.19 -14.81
N ARG A 109 -41.11 -38.13 -15.49
CA ARG A 109 -41.30 -38.10 -16.95
C ARG A 109 -40.29 -37.13 -17.54
N PHE A 110 -39.85 -37.28 -18.78
CA PHE A 110 -38.76 -36.47 -19.32
C PHE A 110 -39.29 -35.61 -20.49
N LEU A 111 -39.79 -34.40 -20.22
CA LEU A 111 -40.66 -33.66 -21.18
C LEU A 111 -40.33 -32.17 -21.33
N GLY A 112 -39.70 -31.56 -20.34
CA GLY A 112 -39.61 -30.11 -20.14
C GLY A 112 -38.32 -29.48 -20.66
N LYS A 113 -38.13 -28.23 -20.25
CA LYS A 113 -36.89 -27.45 -20.48
C LYS A 113 -35.85 -27.74 -19.39
N THR A 114 -34.68 -27.13 -19.53
CA THR A 114 -33.51 -27.28 -18.65
C THR A 114 -33.25 -25.99 -17.86
N PRO A 115 -34.05 -25.66 -16.82
CA PRO A 115 -33.85 -24.50 -15.94
C PRO A 115 -32.79 -24.79 -14.86
N LEU A 116 -31.57 -25.05 -15.29
CA LEU A 116 -30.47 -25.58 -14.49
C LEU A 116 -30.14 -24.66 -13.30
N SER A 117 -29.97 -23.37 -13.58
CA SER A 117 -29.61 -22.35 -12.60
C SER A 117 -30.68 -22.20 -11.51
N ALA A 118 -31.95 -22.11 -11.91
CA ALA A 118 -33.05 -22.00 -10.97
C ALA A 118 -33.21 -23.27 -10.10
N ALA A 119 -32.91 -24.45 -10.66
CA ALA A 119 -32.95 -25.71 -9.93
C ALA A 119 -31.84 -25.80 -8.87
N VAL A 120 -30.62 -25.38 -9.21
CA VAL A 120 -29.47 -25.35 -8.29
C VAL A 120 -29.72 -24.37 -7.14
N ARG A 121 -30.27 -23.19 -7.44
CA ARG A 121 -30.67 -22.21 -6.40
C ARG A 121 -31.71 -22.80 -5.44
N GLN A 122 -32.76 -23.43 -5.94
CA GLN A 122 -33.79 -24.05 -5.09
C GLN A 122 -33.23 -25.21 -4.25
N ALA A 123 -32.27 -25.97 -4.80
CA ALA A 123 -31.58 -27.03 -4.05
C ALA A 123 -30.73 -26.43 -2.92
N ALA A 124 -30.00 -25.34 -3.18
CA ALA A 124 -29.25 -24.60 -2.16
C ALA A 124 -30.18 -24.07 -1.04
N GLU A 125 -31.29 -23.44 -1.41
CA GLU A 125 -32.31 -22.94 -0.46
C GLU A 125 -32.91 -24.08 0.38
N ALA A 126 -33.25 -25.21 -0.22
CA ALA A 126 -33.78 -26.39 0.48
C ALA A 126 -32.77 -26.99 1.48
N LEU A 127 -31.48 -26.83 1.23
CA LEU A 127 -30.40 -27.23 2.14
C LEU A 127 -30.12 -26.21 3.25
N ARG A 128 -30.75 -25.03 3.21
CA ARG A 128 -30.49 -23.91 4.12
C ARG A 128 -29.01 -23.50 4.07
N TYR A 129 -28.48 -23.36 2.86
CA TYR A 129 -27.05 -23.12 2.61
C TYR A 129 -26.44 -21.97 3.42
N GLY A 130 -27.21 -20.94 3.82
CA GLY A 130 -26.75 -19.83 4.66
C GLY A 130 -26.57 -20.13 6.16
N GLU A 131 -26.88 -21.34 6.62
CA GLU A 131 -26.72 -21.73 8.04
C GLU A 131 -25.80 -22.94 8.23
N GLU A 132 -25.62 -23.78 7.21
CA GLU A 132 -24.92 -25.07 7.30
C GLU A 132 -24.23 -25.46 5.98
N SER A 133 -23.22 -26.33 6.05
CA SER A 133 -22.53 -26.84 4.84
C SER A 133 -23.48 -27.65 3.96
N ALA A 134 -23.56 -27.31 2.68
CA ALA A 134 -24.55 -27.82 1.75
C ALA A 134 -23.88 -28.30 0.45
N THR A 135 -24.18 -29.53 0.03
CA THR A 135 -23.66 -30.08 -1.24
C THR A 135 -24.80 -30.30 -2.23
N VAL A 136 -24.63 -29.81 -3.45
CA VAL A 136 -25.55 -30.08 -4.56
C VAL A 136 -24.82 -30.93 -5.59
N VAL A 137 -25.44 -32.01 -6.07
CA VAL A 137 -24.92 -32.83 -7.17
C VAL A 137 -25.87 -32.72 -8.34
N LEU A 138 -25.52 -31.91 -9.34
CA LEU A 138 -26.28 -31.71 -10.56
C LEU A 138 -25.93 -32.80 -11.58
N VAL A 139 -26.93 -33.47 -12.14
CA VAL A 139 -26.78 -34.37 -13.29
C VAL A 139 -27.52 -33.76 -14.47
N THR A 140 -26.79 -33.35 -15.51
CA THR A 140 -27.35 -32.67 -16.68
C THR A 140 -26.85 -33.28 -17.99
N ASP A 141 -27.71 -33.33 -19.01
CA ASP A 141 -27.36 -33.77 -20.37
C ASP A 141 -27.44 -32.65 -21.41
N GLY A 142 -27.66 -31.41 -20.96
CA GLY A 142 -27.77 -30.24 -21.82
C GLY A 142 -27.39 -28.93 -21.12
N LEU A 143 -27.35 -27.87 -21.93
CA LEU A 143 -27.14 -26.49 -21.48
C LEU A 143 -28.44 -25.88 -20.94
N GLU A 144 -28.28 -24.75 -20.25
CA GLU A 144 -29.40 -23.92 -19.80
C GLU A 144 -30.26 -23.45 -21.00
N THR A 145 -31.58 -23.65 -20.94
CA THR A 145 -32.53 -23.30 -22.03
C THR A 145 -33.60 -22.28 -21.62
N CYS A 146 -33.39 -21.67 -20.45
CA CYS A 146 -34.31 -20.74 -19.80
C CYS A 146 -33.67 -19.37 -19.53
N GLU A 147 -32.66 -18.99 -20.33
CA GLU A 147 -32.06 -17.63 -20.38
C GLU A 147 -31.40 -17.18 -19.07
N ALA A 148 -31.01 -18.11 -18.20
CA ALA A 148 -30.15 -17.85 -17.05
C ALA A 148 -28.67 -18.11 -17.39
N ASP A 149 -27.76 -17.55 -16.59
CA ASP A 149 -26.33 -17.84 -16.67
C ASP A 149 -25.91 -18.73 -15.47
N PRO A 150 -25.58 -20.01 -15.70
CA PRO A 150 -25.10 -20.91 -14.65
C PRO A 150 -23.84 -20.42 -13.95
N CYS A 151 -22.94 -19.73 -14.66
CA CYS A 151 -21.68 -19.24 -14.09
C CYS A 151 -21.93 -18.05 -13.16
N ALA A 152 -22.81 -17.12 -13.56
CA ALA A 152 -23.19 -15.98 -12.74
C ALA A 152 -23.89 -16.42 -11.44
N LEU A 153 -24.75 -17.44 -11.51
CA LEU A 153 -25.36 -18.03 -10.31
C LEU A 153 -24.30 -18.62 -9.37
N ALA A 154 -23.31 -19.31 -9.92
CA ALA A 154 -22.26 -19.95 -9.14
C ALA A 154 -21.50 -18.92 -8.28
N SER A 155 -21.09 -17.81 -8.90
CA SER A 155 -20.45 -16.70 -8.21
C SER A 155 -21.35 -16.05 -7.16
N GLU A 156 -22.66 -15.94 -7.42
CA GLU A 156 -23.62 -15.43 -6.44
C GLU A 156 -23.75 -16.35 -5.21
N LEU A 157 -23.82 -17.67 -5.43
CA LEU A 157 -23.95 -18.65 -4.35
C LEU A 157 -22.68 -18.74 -3.50
N GLU A 158 -21.50 -18.60 -4.11
CA GLU A 158 -20.22 -18.56 -3.39
C GLU A 158 -20.08 -17.28 -2.55
N ALA A 159 -20.42 -16.11 -3.14
CA ALA A 159 -20.34 -14.81 -2.46
C ALA A 159 -21.27 -14.70 -1.23
N ALA A 160 -22.33 -15.51 -1.17
CA ALA A 160 -23.25 -15.56 -0.04
C ALA A 160 -22.65 -16.20 1.24
N GLY A 161 -21.43 -16.73 1.18
CA GLY A 161 -20.52 -16.81 2.34
C GLY A 161 -20.65 -18.01 3.28
N VAL A 162 -21.30 -19.11 2.86
CA VAL A 162 -21.40 -20.32 3.68
C VAL A 162 -21.19 -21.56 2.81
N ASN A 163 -20.10 -22.31 3.10
CA ASN A 163 -19.64 -23.60 2.54
C ASN A 163 -20.66 -24.36 1.63
N PHE A 164 -20.95 -23.81 0.46
CA PHE A 164 -21.83 -24.39 -0.53
C PHE A 164 -20.96 -24.98 -1.63
N THR A 165 -21.22 -26.23 -2.01
CA THR A 165 -20.45 -26.89 -3.06
C THR A 165 -21.39 -27.51 -4.07
N ALA A 166 -21.27 -27.13 -5.34
CA ALA A 166 -22.00 -27.77 -6.43
C ALA A 166 -21.07 -28.67 -7.25
N HIS A 167 -21.32 -29.97 -7.26
CA HIS A 167 -20.74 -30.89 -8.23
C HIS A 167 -21.63 -30.96 -9.47
N VAL A 168 -21.03 -31.00 -10.66
CA VAL A 168 -21.76 -31.10 -11.93
C VAL A 168 -21.31 -32.36 -12.66
N VAL A 169 -22.26 -33.24 -12.97
CA VAL A 169 -22.05 -34.46 -13.74
C VAL A 169 -22.65 -34.25 -15.13
N GLY A 170 -21.78 -34.02 -16.12
CA GLY A 170 -22.15 -33.82 -17.52
C GLY A 170 -22.35 -35.16 -18.23
N PHE A 171 -23.60 -35.53 -18.53
CA PHE A 171 -23.94 -36.85 -19.08
C PHE A 171 -24.16 -36.83 -20.60
N GLY A 172 -23.14 -37.27 -21.34
CA GLY A 172 -23.17 -37.28 -22.81
C GLY A 172 -23.26 -35.88 -23.41
N LEU A 173 -22.55 -34.92 -22.81
CA LEU A 173 -22.26 -33.58 -23.33
C LEU A 173 -21.00 -33.62 -24.20
N THR A 174 -20.89 -32.73 -25.19
CA THR A 174 -19.58 -32.50 -25.84
C THR A 174 -18.65 -31.72 -24.91
N LYS A 175 -17.36 -31.63 -25.26
CA LYS A 175 -16.39 -30.83 -24.50
C LYS A 175 -16.78 -29.35 -24.44
N GLU A 176 -17.30 -28.81 -25.54
CA GLU A 176 -17.73 -27.42 -25.65
C GLU A 176 -19.01 -27.14 -24.84
N GLU A 177 -19.91 -28.11 -24.75
CA GLU A 177 -21.11 -28.02 -23.92
C GLU A 177 -20.76 -28.19 -22.43
N GLY A 178 -19.87 -29.13 -22.11
CA GLY A 178 -19.36 -29.35 -20.76
C GLY A 178 -18.66 -28.12 -20.19
N ALA A 179 -17.83 -27.44 -20.98
CA ALA A 179 -17.14 -26.22 -20.57
C ALA A 179 -18.09 -25.10 -20.15
N GLN A 180 -19.27 -25.00 -20.78
CA GLN A 180 -20.27 -23.97 -20.46
C GLN A 180 -21.00 -24.20 -19.13
N VAL A 181 -20.97 -25.43 -18.60
CA VAL A 181 -21.59 -25.77 -17.30
C VAL A 181 -20.55 -26.09 -16.23
N ALA A 182 -19.28 -26.24 -16.60
CA ALA A 182 -18.17 -26.54 -15.68
C ALA A 182 -17.94 -25.42 -14.67
N CYS A 183 -18.08 -24.16 -15.09
CA CYS A 183 -17.97 -22.97 -14.23
C CYS A 183 -18.87 -23.04 -12.98
N LEU A 184 -20.03 -23.71 -13.06
CA LEU A 184 -20.93 -23.85 -11.92
C LEU A 184 -20.31 -24.68 -10.80
N ALA A 185 -19.55 -25.72 -11.18
CA ALA A 185 -18.80 -26.51 -10.23
C ALA A 185 -17.52 -25.80 -9.77
N GLU A 186 -16.78 -25.22 -10.71
CA GLU A 186 -15.50 -24.57 -10.45
C GLU A 186 -15.65 -23.37 -9.50
N ASN A 187 -16.63 -22.51 -9.74
CA ASN A 187 -16.86 -21.29 -8.95
C ASN A 187 -17.43 -21.57 -7.54
N THR A 188 -17.84 -22.80 -7.23
CA THR A 188 -18.38 -23.20 -5.90
C THR A 188 -17.46 -24.20 -5.18
N GLY A 189 -16.23 -24.37 -5.65
CA GLY A 189 -15.26 -25.33 -5.09
C GLY A 189 -15.64 -26.80 -5.29
N GLY A 190 -16.59 -27.08 -6.19
CA GLY A 190 -17.03 -28.42 -6.56
C GLY A 190 -16.22 -29.01 -7.71
N ARG A 191 -16.78 -30.06 -8.34
CA ARG A 191 -16.13 -30.76 -9.46
C ARG A 191 -17.08 -30.94 -10.62
N TYR A 192 -16.59 -30.61 -11.81
CA TYR A 192 -17.19 -31.07 -13.07
C TYR A 192 -16.65 -32.46 -13.41
N ILE A 193 -17.55 -33.43 -13.59
CA ILE A 193 -17.21 -34.81 -13.93
C ILE A 193 -17.96 -35.20 -15.19
N GLU A 194 -17.23 -35.50 -16.25
CA GLU A 194 -17.80 -35.99 -17.51
C GLU A 194 -18.18 -37.47 -17.38
N ALA A 195 -19.36 -37.83 -17.89
CA ALA A 195 -19.80 -39.21 -18.00
C ALA A 195 -20.30 -39.50 -19.42
N ALA A 196 -19.55 -40.32 -20.16
CA ALA A 196 -19.90 -40.67 -21.54
C ALA A 196 -20.79 -41.92 -21.64
N ASN A 197 -20.86 -42.75 -20.59
CA ASN A 197 -21.64 -43.98 -20.57
C ASN A 197 -22.18 -44.33 -19.17
N ALA A 198 -22.94 -45.42 -19.07
CA ALA A 198 -23.58 -45.85 -17.82
C ALA A 198 -22.60 -46.19 -16.69
N GLY A 199 -21.44 -46.75 -17.03
CA GLY A 199 -20.41 -47.09 -16.05
C GLY A 199 -19.78 -45.83 -15.46
N GLU A 200 -19.43 -44.88 -16.33
CA GLU A 200 -18.87 -43.59 -15.93
C GLU A 200 -19.87 -42.74 -15.16
N LEU A 201 -21.16 -42.77 -15.50
CA LEU A 201 -22.18 -42.04 -14.74
C LEU A 201 -22.32 -42.54 -13.30
N VAL A 202 -22.24 -43.86 -13.09
CA VAL A 202 -22.22 -44.46 -11.75
C VAL A 202 -20.97 -44.02 -10.98
N SER A 203 -19.80 -44.06 -11.61
CA SER A 203 -18.54 -43.63 -10.99
C SER A 203 -18.57 -42.15 -10.63
N ALA A 204 -19.00 -41.30 -11.56
CA ALA A 204 -19.09 -39.85 -11.39
C ALA A 204 -20.06 -39.47 -10.27
N LEU A 205 -21.24 -40.09 -10.22
CA LEU A 205 -22.20 -39.86 -9.13
C LEU A 205 -21.68 -40.37 -7.79
N THR A 206 -21.02 -41.53 -7.77
CA THR A 206 -20.42 -42.06 -6.54
C THR A 206 -19.33 -41.13 -6.02
N GLU A 207 -18.47 -40.64 -6.91
CA GLU A 207 -17.42 -39.68 -6.59
C GLU A 207 -18.03 -38.39 -6.06
N ALA A 208 -18.93 -37.75 -6.81
CA ALA A 208 -19.55 -36.49 -6.42
C ALA A 208 -20.30 -36.53 -5.08
N ILE A 209 -20.90 -37.67 -4.71
CA ILE A 209 -21.65 -37.82 -3.44
C ILE A 209 -20.74 -38.26 -2.27
N SER A 210 -19.66 -38.97 -2.55
CA SER A 210 -18.72 -39.47 -1.53
C SER A 210 -17.54 -38.51 -1.29
N MET A 211 -17.39 -37.50 -2.14
CA MET A 211 -16.44 -36.42 -1.92
C MET A 211 -16.80 -35.69 -0.63
N GLU A 212 -15.84 -35.70 0.29
CA GLU A 212 -15.95 -34.89 1.49
C GLU A 212 -15.96 -33.42 1.05
N PRO A 213 -16.89 -32.58 1.57
CA PRO A 213 -16.82 -31.15 1.30
C PRO A 213 -15.40 -30.67 1.62
N PRO A 214 -14.84 -29.71 0.87
CA PRO A 214 -13.52 -29.18 1.19
C PRO A 214 -13.50 -28.87 2.68
N LYS A 215 -12.54 -29.47 3.41
CA LYS A 215 -12.43 -29.29 4.86
C LYS A 215 -12.49 -27.80 5.13
N ALA A 216 -13.37 -27.37 6.04
CA ALA A 216 -13.41 -26.00 6.54
C ALA A 216 -11.97 -25.51 6.67
N ASN A 217 -11.64 -24.49 5.87
CA ASN A 217 -10.27 -24.08 5.56
C ASN A 217 -9.40 -24.09 6.82
N THR A 218 -8.63 -25.15 7.03
CA THR A 218 -7.40 -25.08 7.82
C THR A 218 -6.31 -24.56 6.90
N HIS A 219 -6.56 -23.38 6.34
CA HIS A 219 -5.49 -22.56 5.80
C HIS A 219 -4.66 -22.14 7.01
N PHE A 220 -3.43 -22.64 7.09
CA PHE A 220 -2.39 -21.81 7.67
C PHE A 220 -2.19 -20.68 6.66
N PRO A 221 -2.55 -19.42 6.98
CA PRO A 221 -1.93 -18.33 6.26
C PRO A 221 -0.43 -18.44 6.56
N GLY A 222 0.36 -18.84 5.56
CA GLY A 222 1.59 -18.09 5.37
C GLY A 222 1.16 -16.62 5.27
N LYS A 223 1.84 -15.71 5.97
CA LYS A 223 1.54 -14.28 5.88
C LYS A 223 1.34 -13.93 4.39
N PRO A 224 0.16 -13.44 3.98
CA PRO A 224 0.02 -12.96 2.62
C PRO A 224 0.96 -11.77 2.48
N LEU A 225 1.96 -11.89 1.62
CA LEU A 225 2.68 -10.73 1.10
C LEU A 225 1.70 -10.06 0.13
N MET A 226 0.86 -9.18 0.68
CA MET A 226 -0.10 -8.27 0.03
C MET A 226 -1.47 -8.86 -0.38
N PRO A 227 -2.42 -9.04 0.53
CA PRO A 227 -3.80 -9.43 0.19
C PRO A 227 -4.68 -8.28 -0.38
N ALA A 228 -4.14 -7.06 -0.54
CA ALA A 228 -4.92 -5.87 -0.97
C ALA A 228 -4.27 -5.08 -2.13
N ILE A 229 -3.29 -5.67 -2.84
CA ILE A 229 -2.68 -5.06 -4.03
C ILE A 229 -2.81 -6.05 -5.17
N GLN A 230 -3.79 -5.85 -6.06
CA GLN A 230 -3.73 -6.49 -7.37
C GLN A 230 -2.70 -5.74 -8.22
N LEU A 231 -1.60 -6.43 -8.53
CA LEU A 231 -0.48 -5.89 -9.30
C LEU A 231 -0.77 -6.07 -10.79
N GLN A 232 -0.80 -4.99 -11.57
CA GLN A 232 -0.84 -5.05 -13.03
C GLN A 232 0.51 -4.61 -13.60
N ALA A 233 1.14 -5.45 -14.42
CA ALA A 233 2.40 -5.13 -15.08
C ALA A 233 2.20 -4.06 -16.16
N THR A 234 3.11 -3.09 -16.25
CA THR A 234 2.96 -1.88 -17.10
C THR A 234 3.44 -2.03 -18.54
N GLY A 235 3.79 -3.23 -19.00
CA GLY A 235 4.23 -3.43 -20.38
C GLY A 235 5.73 -3.19 -20.66
N GLY A 236 6.62 -3.35 -19.67
CA GLY A 236 8.08 -3.28 -19.90
C GLY A 236 8.93 -2.96 -18.66
N ALA A 237 10.23 -3.30 -18.73
CA ALA A 237 11.24 -2.97 -17.72
C ALA A 237 12.37 -2.11 -18.32
N ILE A 238 13.05 -1.32 -17.48
CA ILE A 238 14.30 -0.63 -17.85
C ILE A 238 15.47 -1.58 -17.54
N GLY A 239 16.20 -2.02 -18.58
CA GLY A 239 17.38 -2.87 -18.44
C GLY A 239 17.82 -3.48 -19.76
N ALA A 240 19.11 -3.82 -19.91
CA ALA A 240 19.60 -4.53 -21.10
C ALA A 240 18.94 -5.91 -21.23
N GLU A 241 18.64 -6.36 -22.45
CA GLU A 241 18.16 -7.72 -22.73
C GLU A 241 19.00 -8.76 -21.97
N SER A 242 18.43 -9.36 -20.94
CA SER A 242 18.96 -10.58 -20.34
C SER A 242 18.45 -11.77 -21.16
N ALA A 243 19.27 -12.80 -21.32
CA ALA A 243 18.79 -14.10 -21.82
C ALA A 243 17.55 -14.54 -21.01
N ALA A 244 16.56 -15.17 -21.63
CA ALA A 244 15.44 -15.74 -20.88
C ALA A 244 15.95 -16.89 -19.98
N PRO A 245 15.48 -17.01 -18.73
CA PRO A 245 15.88 -18.11 -17.86
C PRO A 245 15.45 -19.45 -18.48
N GLY A 246 16.29 -20.47 -18.31
CA GLY A 246 15.94 -21.82 -18.74
C GLY A 246 14.84 -22.37 -17.84
N GLN A 247 13.76 -22.90 -18.42
CA GLN A 247 12.72 -23.53 -17.60
C GLN A 247 13.27 -24.83 -16.96
N PRO A 248 13.19 -25.00 -15.64
CA PRO A 248 13.78 -26.13 -14.95
C PRO A 248 12.98 -27.41 -15.18
N ASP A 249 13.66 -28.55 -15.28
CA ASP A 249 13.03 -29.87 -15.15
C ASP A 249 12.71 -30.12 -13.68
N PHE A 250 11.44 -29.94 -13.31
CA PHE A 250 11.01 -29.84 -11.91
C PHE A 250 10.55 -31.21 -11.37
N PRO A 251 11.05 -31.66 -10.20
CA PRO A 251 10.76 -33.00 -9.70
C PRO A 251 9.30 -33.15 -9.26
N ARG A 252 8.73 -34.35 -9.42
CA ARG A 252 7.36 -34.70 -9.02
C ARG A 252 7.04 -34.51 -7.53
N THR A 253 8.06 -34.40 -6.69
CA THR A 253 7.97 -34.14 -5.25
C THR A 253 8.44 -32.74 -4.87
N GLY A 254 8.70 -31.88 -5.85
CA GLY A 254 9.25 -30.55 -5.65
C GLY A 254 8.27 -29.62 -4.96
N THR A 255 8.83 -28.70 -4.17
CA THR A 255 8.10 -27.74 -3.33
C THR A 255 8.30 -26.31 -3.83
N ALA A 256 7.50 -25.36 -3.33
CA ALA A 256 7.69 -23.94 -3.62
C ALA A 256 9.11 -23.46 -3.24
N GLU A 257 9.69 -24.01 -2.17
CA GLU A 257 11.05 -23.69 -1.72
C GLU A 257 12.12 -24.17 -2.71
N ASP A 258 11.92 -25.35 -3.32
CA ASP A 258 12.78 -25.86 -4.39
C ASP A 258 12.70 -24.98 -5.64
N CYS A 259 11.50 -24.48 -5.97
CA CYS A 259 11.29 -23.58 -7.11
C CYS A 259 11.98 -22.22 -6.89
N ARG A 260 11.88 -21.66 -5.67
CA ARG A 260 12.63 -20.47 -5.28
C ARG A 260 14.14 -20.67 -5.40
N ALA A 261 14.66 -21.80 -4.91
CA ALA A 261 16.09 -22.09 -4.96
C ALA A 261 16.62 -22.20 -6.40
N LEU A 262 15.83 -22.75 -7.32
CA LEU A 262 16.15 -22.78 -8.75
C LEU A 262 16.19 -21.38 -9.37
N ALA A 263 15.27 -20.50 -8.96
CA ALA A 263 15.26 -19.10 -9.39
C ALA A 263 16.49 -18.35 -8.88
N GLU A 264 16.82 -18.49 -7.60
CA GLU A 264 18.01 -17.88 -6.96
C GLU A 264 19.31 -18.31 -7.65
N ALA A 265 19.40 -19.56 -8.11
CA ALA A 265 20.57 -20.10 -8.80
C ALA A 265 20.70 -19.63 -10.27
N ASP A 266 19.62 -19.24 -10.94
CA ASP A 266 19.64 -18.77 -12.33
C ASP A 266 19.80 -17.25 -12.41
N ALA A 267 20.96 -16.77 -12.87
CA ALA A 267 21.25 -15.33 -12.96
C ALA A 267 20.32 -14.55 -13.92
N ALA A 268 19.66 -15.23 -14.86
CA ALA A 268 18.69 -14.63 -15.77
C ALA A 268 17.27 -14.57 -15.19
N ALA A 269 16.99 -15.31 -14.11
CA ALA A 269 15.69 -15.29 -13.43
C ALA A 269 15.58 -14.07 -12.51
N ALA A 270 14.47 -13.35 -12.63
CA ALA A 270 14.03 -12.26 -11.77
C ALA A 270 12.85 -12.67 -10.88
N ALA A 271 12.02 -13.60 -11.35
CA ALA A 271 10.86 -14.10 -10.61
C ALA A 271 10.64 -15.61 -10.83
N TRP A 272 9.81 -16.21 -9.97
CA TRP A 272 9.44 -17.62 -10.04
C TRP A 272 7.99 -17.85 -9.63
N MET A 273 7.40 -18.91 -10.16
CA MET A 273 6.04 -19.37 -9.85
C MET A 273 6.01 -20.89 -9.70
N PHE A 274 5.45 -21.34 -8.58
CA PHE A 274 5.22 -22.74 -8.24
C PHE A 274 3.73 -23.06 -8.32
N GLU A 275 3.37 -24.02 -9.17
CA GLU A 275 2.01 -24.56 -9.30
C GLU A 275 1.97 -25.91 -8.55
N PRO A 276 1.19 -26.07 -7.47
CA PRO A 276 1.05 -27.37 -6.80
C PRO A 276 0.23 -28.34 -7.66
N PRO A 277 0.36 -29.66 -7.43
CA PRO A 277 -0.50 -30.63 -8.08
C PRO A 277 -1.96 -30.37 -7.72
N GLY A 278 -2.83 -30.32 -8.72
CA GLY A 278 -4.26 -30.04 -8.57
C GLY A 278 -4.69 -28.62 -8.94
N SER A 279 -3.77 -27.65 -9.11
CA SER A 279 -4.09 -26.33 -9.68
C SER A 279 -4.30 -26.45 -11.20
N TYR A 280 -5.37 -25.87 -11.77
CA TYR A 280 -5.70 -25.92 -13.22
C TYR A 280 -5.45 -27.28 -13.90
N PHE A 281 -5.90 -28.38 -13.30
CA PHE A 281 -5.77 -29.74 -13.86
C PHE A 281 -4.31 -30.22 -14.06
N VAL A 282 -3.35 -29.67 -13.32
CA VAL A 282 -1.94 -30.09 -13.36
C VAL A 282 -1.72 -31.32 -12.45
N GLU A 283 -1.33 -32.47 -13.04
CA GLU A 283 -1.12 -33.74 -12.31
C GLU A 283 0.18 -33.79 -11.47
N GLU A 284 1.17 -32.95 -11.80
CA GLU A 284 2.51 -32.94 -11.19
C GLU A 284 2.97 -31.50 -10.93
N PRO A 285 3.63 -31.19 -9.79
CA PRO A 285 4.02 -29.82 -9.46
C PRO A 285 4.91 -29.22 -10.55
N ARG A 286 4.74 -27.92 -10.81
CA ARG A 286 5.52 -27.19 -11.83
C ARG A 286 6.19 -25.97 -11.23
N CYS A 287 7.38 -25.67 -11.75
CA CYS A 287 8.10 -24.44 -11.46
C CYS A 287 8.35 -23.69 -12.76
N ARG A 288 8.01 -22.39 -12.78
CA ARG A 288 8.30 -21.49 -13.90
C ARG A 288 9.21 -20.38 -13.43
N LEU A 289 10.24 -20.08 -14.24
CA LEU A 289 11.17 -18.98 -14.01
C LEU A 289 10.91 -17.86 -15.02
N TYR A 290 11.00 -16.61 -14.57
CA TYR A 290 10.71 -15.43 -15.38
C TYR A 290 11.91 -14.50 -15.37
N GLY A 291 12.22 -13.90 -16.52
CA GLY A 291 13.33 -12.95 -16.66
C GLY A 291 12.93 -11.52 -16.31
N TYR A 292 13.91 -10.63 -16.20
CA TYR A 292 13.71 -9.21 -15.83
C TYR A 292 12.81 -8.43 -16.79
N SER A 293 12.68 -8.88 -18.03
CA SER A 293 11.82 -8.29 -19.06
C SER A 293 10.45 -8.97 -19.18
N THR A 294 10.17 -10.01 -18.38
CA THR A 294 8.94 -10.78 -18.52
C THR A 294 7.79 -10.11 -17.81
N GLU A 295 6.71 -9.84 -18.53
CA GLU A 295 5.46 -9.35 -17.97
C GLU A 295 4.76 -10.47 -17.19
N MET A 296 4.33 -10.16 -15.97
CA MET A 296 3.58 -11.06 -15.12
C MET A 296 2.23 -10.40 -14.84
N ASP A 297 1.18 -10.90 -15.50
CA ASP A 297 -0.19 -10.42 -15.31
C ASP A 297 -0.91 -11.29 -14.27
N TRP A 298 -1.26 -10.69 -13.14
CA TRP A 298 -1.99 -11.33 -12.06
C TRP A 298 -3.47 -11.55 -12.37
N ALA A 299 -4.04 -10.80 -13.33
CA ALA A 299 -5.42 -11.00 -13.77
C ALA A 299 -5.60 -12.33 -14.53
N VAL A 300 -4.50 -12.90 -15.04
CA VAL A 300 -4.47 -14.20 -15.73
C VAL A 300 -4.27 -15.36 -14.75
N TYR A 301 -3.78 -15.09 -13.53
CA TYR A 301 -3.47 -16.09 -12.51
C TYR A 301 -3.88 -15.58 -11.11
N PRO A 302 -5.11 -15.86 -10.64
CA PRO A 302 -5.59 -15.41 -9.34
C PRO A 302 -4.98 -16.20 -8.15
N PRO A 303 -4.56 -15.56 -7.04
CA PRO A 303 -3.88 -16.18 -5.89
C PRO A 303 -4.77 -17.16 -5.10
N GLU A 304 -6.09 -17.05 -5.26
CA GLU A 304 -7.07 -18.00 -4.72
C GLU A 304 -6.89 -19.44 -5.26
N ASP A 305 -6.10 -19.63 -6.33
CA ASP A 305 -5.85 -20.92 -6.98
C ASP A 305 -4.66 -21.72 -6.42
N GLY A 306 -4.09 -21.29 -5.29
CA GLY A 306 -3.15 -22.07 -4.48
C GLY A 306 -1.71 -22.19 -5.02
N TRP A 307 -1.36 -21.47 -6.09
CA TRP A 307 0.03 -21.33 -6.55
C TRP A 307 0.82 -20.34 -5.67
N VAL A 308 2.15 -20.45 -5.68
CA VAL A 308 3.05 -19.61 -4.87
C VAL A 308 4.09 -18.98 -5.79
N SER A 309 4.33 -17.67 -5.69
CA SER A 309 5.35 -16.98 -6.48
C SER A 309 6.26 -16.10 -5.64
N GLY A 310 7.39 -15.70 -6.19
CA GLY A 310 8.27 -14.70 -5.59
C GLY A 310 9.22 -14.05 -6.58
N PHE A 311 9.84 -12.96 -6.15
CA PHE A 311 10.83 -12.20 -6.91
C PHE A 311 12.19 -12.25 -6.21
N LYS A 312 13.27 -12.03 -6.97
CA LYS A 312 14.56 -11.77 -6.37
C LYS A 312 14.62 -10.36 -5.77
N PRO A 313 15.42 -10.13 -4.71
CA PRO A 313 15.54 -8.82 -4.09
C PRO A 313 16.03 -7.70 -5.02
N ASP A 314 16.74 -8.03 -6.09
CA ASP A 314 17.28 -7.12 -7.10
C ASP A 314 16.36 -6.93 -8.32
N ALA A 315 15.20 -7.60 -8.37
CA ALA A 315 14.19 -7.39 -9.40
C ALA A 315 13.41 -6.10 -9.15
N ILE A 316 13.44 -5.18 -10.12
CA ILE A 316 12.68 -3.93 -10.09
C ILE A 316 11.30 -4.17 -10.71
N LEU A 317 10.25 -4.06 -9.90
CA LEU A 317 8.87 -4.22 -10.33
C LEU A 317 8.25 -2.86 -10.67
N PHE A 318 7.81 -2.68 -11.91
CA PHE A 318 6.93 -1.56 -12.26
C PHE A 318 5.50 -1.95 -11.91
N VAL A 319 4.98 -1.34 -10.84
CA VAL A 319 3.59 -1.47 -10.44
C VAL A 319 2.82 -0.28 -10.98
N ARG A 320 1.77 -0.51 -11.76
CA ARG A 320 0.69 0.46 -11.79
C ARG A 320 -0.05 0.33 -10.46
N PRO A 321 -0.31 1.42 -9.72
CA PRO A 321 -1.39 1.35 -8.76
C PRO A 321 -2.63 0.93 -9.55
N LEU A 322 -3.43 0.03 -8.96
CA LEU A 322 -4.81 -0.08 -9.34
C LEU A 322 -5.47 1.27 -8.98
N GLU A 323 -5.23 2.31 -9.77
CA GLU A 323 -6.38 3.10 -10.16
C GLU A 323 -7.20 2.11 -10.97
N GLU A 324 -8.23 1.54 -10.35
CA GLU A 324 -9.38 1.25 -11.18
C GLU A 324 -9.77 2.60 -11.79
N PRO A 325 -9.70 2.83 -13.11
CA PRO A 325 -10.72 3.68 -13.69
C PRO A 325 -12.01 2.88 -13.52
N ALA A 326 -12.61 2.94 -12.33
CA ALA A 326 -13.84 2.27 -11.91
C ALA A 326 -14.33 1.26 -12.98
N TYR A 327 -13.74 0.06 -13.03
CA TYR A 327 -14.23 -0.97 -13.93
C TYR A 327 -15.49 -1.54 -13.28
N GLN A 328 -16.57 -0.79 -13.45
CA GLN A 328 -17.91 -1.32 -13.30
C GLN A 328 -18.34 -1.82 -14.67
N PRO A 329 -18.67 -3.12 -14.80
CA PRO A 329 -19.32 -3.64 -15.99
C PRO A 329 -20.54 -2.77 -16.31
N GLY A 330 -20.49 -1.99 -17.39
CA GLY A 330 -21.52 -1.03 -17.79
C GLY A 330 -21.01 0.31 -18.35
N LYS A 331 -19.79 0.77 -18.02
CA LYS A 331 -19.31 2.12 -18.39
C LYS A 331 -18.58 2.20 -19.72
N ALA A 332 -19.19 2.86 -20.71
CA ALA A 332 -18.49 3.36 -21.89
C ALA A 332 -17.71 4.64 -21.52
N GLY A 333 -16.38 4.54 -21.44
CA GLY A 333 -15.49 5.48 -20.73
C GLY A 333 -15.44 6.88 -21.31
N MET A 334 -16.21 7.80 -20.73
CA MET A 334 -16.09 9.24 -20.98
C MET A 334 -14.92 9.84 -20.17
N ILE A 335 -14.15 10.75 -20.78
CA ILE A 335 -13.01 11.44 -20.14
C ILE A 335 -13.36 12.92 -19.94
N ASN A 336 -13.19 13.40 -18.71
CA ASN A 336 -13.37 14.81 -18.39
C ASN A 336 -12.10 15.63 -18.71
N ARG A 337 -12.20 16.49 -19.73
CA ARG A 337 -11.15 17.42 -20.18
C ARG A 337 -11.44 18.87 -19.80
N GLY A 338 -12.42 19.12 -18.94
CA GLY A 338 -12.87 20.46 -18.56
C GLY A 338 -11.89 21.23 -17.66
N PRO A 339 -12.24 22.46 -17.26
CA PRO A 339 -13.54 23.12 -17.49
C PRO A 339 -13.75 23.46 -18.98
N TYR A 340 -14.94 23.14 -19.50
CA TYR A 340 -15.31 23.23 -20.91
C TYR A 340 -15.79 24.63 -21.30
N ALA A 341 -15.54 25.09 -22.54
CA ALA A 341 -16.07 26.36 -23.00
C ALA A 341 -17.59 26.29 -23.28
N VAL A 342 -18.30 27.41 -23.10
CA VAL A 342 -19.67 27.57 -23.62
C VAL A 342 -19.65 27.45 -25.15
N GLY A 343 -20.45 26.54 -25.69
CA GLY A 343 -20.49 26.20 -27.12
C GLY A 343 -20.63 24.69 -27.38
N SER A 344 -20.36 24.29 -28.62
CA SER A 344 -20.30 22.87 -29.00
C SER A 344 -18.94 22.30 -28.62
N VAL A 345 -18.89 21.53 -27.54
CA VAL A 345 -17.66 20.95 -27.02
C VAL A 345 -17.50 19.49 -27.43
N GLN A 346 -16.25 19.05 -27.52
CA GLN A 346 -15.90 17.66 -27.73
C GLN A 346 -15.81 16.93 -26.38
N ILE A 347 -16.45 15.77 -26.28
CA ILE A 347 -16.31 14.85 -25.17
C ILE A 347 -15.53 13.64 -25.68
N ASP A 348 -14.35 13.41 -25.09
CA ASP A 348 -13.54 12.24 -25.37
C ASP A 348 -14.26 11.02 -24.79
N LEU A 349 -14.60 10.05 -25.64
CA LEU A 349 -15.18 8.78 -25.20
C LEU A 349 -14.73 7.62 -26.07
N GLY A 350 -14.68 6.43 -25.49
CA GLY A 350 -14.34 5.19 -26.18
C GLY A 350 -15.35 4.07 -25.90
N VAL A 351 -15.69 3.31 -26.94
CA VAL A 351 -16.51 2.09 -26.83
C VAL A 351 -15.59 0.88 -26.78
N SER A 352 -15.62 0.14 -25.67
CA SER A 352 -14.75 -1.01 -25.41
C SER A 352 -15.30 -2.32 -25.98
N VAL A 353 -16.63 -2.49 -25.96
CA VAL A 353 -17.35 -3.66 -26.49
C VAL A 353 -18.48 -3.17 -27.39
N GLU A 354 -18.52 -3.65 -28.63
CA GLU A 354 -19.59 -3.32 -29.57
C GLU A 354 -20.90 -3.99 -29.13
N GLY A 355 -21.97 -3.19 -29.04
CA GLY A 355 -23.30 -3.69 -28.69
C GLY A 355 -23.94 -4.54 -29.80
N THR A 356 -25.03 -5.24 -29.48
CA THR A 356 -25.77 -6.06 -30.46
C THR A 356 -26.55 -5.23 -31.49
N GLU A 357 -26.67 -3.92 -31.29
CA GLU A 357 -27.31 -3.00 -32.22
C GLU A 357 -26.41 -2.75 -33.44
N THR A 358 -26.75 -3.36 -34.57
CA THR A 358 -26.00 -3.22 -35.82
C THR A 358 -26.54 -2.06 -36.65
N GLY A 359 -25.79 -0.97 -36.74
CA GLY A 359 -25.97 0.11 -37.72
C GLY A 359 -26.55 1.42 -37.16
N GLY A 360 -25.71 2.47 -37.11
CA GLY A 360 -26.11 3.83 -36.73
C GLY A 360 -25.94 4.12 -35.23
N ALA A 361 -26.24 5.36 -34.83
CA ALA A 361 -26.12 5.87 -33.47
C ALA A 361 -26.77 4.93 -32.45
N ALA A 362 -26.00 4.06 -31.80
CA ALA A 362 -26.50 3.08 -30.84
C ALA A 362 -26.62 3.68 -29.43
N LEU A 363 -25.91 4.77 -29.18
CA LEU A 363 -25.80 5.42 -27.88
C LEU A 363 -26.25 6.89 -27.95
N ALA A 364 -26.74 7.40 -26.84
CA ALA A 364 -27.17 8.78 -26.66
C ALA A 364 -26.36 9.43 -25.53
N LEU A 365 -25.62 10.48 -25.87
CA LEU A 365 -24.95 11.35 -24.90
C LEU A 365 -25.92 12.48 -24.50
N ARG A 366 -26.46 12.43 -23.28
CA ARG A 366 -27.48 13.35 -22.79
C ARG A 366 -26.94 14.27 -21.70
N LEU A 367 -27.31 15.55 -21.77
CA LEU A 367 -26.96 16.57 -20.80
C LEU A 367 -28.16 16.86 -19.90
N TYR A 368 -27.93 16.94 -18.60
CA TYR A 368 -28.94 17.20 -17.58
C TYR A 368 -28.48 18.32 -16.62
N PRO A 369 -29.41 18.96 -15.90
CA PRO A 369 -29.08 19.74 -14.72
C PRO A 369 -28.47 18.84 -13.63
N VAL A 370 -27.53 19.37 -12.85
CA VAL A 370 -26.95 18.64 -11.71
C VAL A 370 -28.06 18.22 -10.73
N GLY A 371 -28.03 16.96 -10.31
CA GLY A 371 -29.00 16.38 -9.38
C GLY A 371 -30.31 15.88 -10.02
N SER A 372 -30.42 15.88 -11.36
CA SER A 372 -31.58 15.30 -12.05
C SER A 372 -31.58 13.77 -11.97
N THR A 373 -32.69 13.20 -11.49
CA THR A 373 -32.92 11.74 -11.42
C THR A 373 -33.94 11.23 -12.43
N SER A 374 -34.55 12.10 -13.24
CA SER A 374 -35.59 11.74 -14.22
C SER A 374 -35.15 12.01 -15.66
N SER A 375 -35.53 11.11 -16.57
CA SER A 375 -35.32 11.22 -18.02
C SER A 375 -36.01 12.42 -18.67
N ASP A 376 -36.99 13.04 -18.01
CA ASP A 376 -37.74 14.20 -18.54
C ASP A 376 -36.96 15.53 -18.42
N GLY A 377 -35.80 15.53 -17.75
CA GLY A 377 -34.98 16.71 -17.47
C GLY A 377 -33.84 16.97 -18.46
N VAL A 378 -33.84 16.35 -19.64
CA VAL A 378 -32.76 16.50 -20.63
C VAL A 378 -32.70 17.93 -21.16
N ILE A 379 -31.54 18.57 -21.03
CA ILE A 379 -31.25 19.90 -21.61
C ILE A 379 -31.02 19.76 -23.11
N THR A 380 -30.12 18.86 -23.49
CA THR A 380 -29.77 18.56 -24.88
C THR A 380 -29.19 17.16 -24.97
N TYR A 381 -29.07 16.63 -26.19
CA TYR A 381 -28.45 15.35 -26.42
C TYR A 381 -27.70 15.32 -27.75
N SER A 382 -26.82 14.34 -27.87
CA SER A 382 -26.13 13.98 -29.09
C SER A 382 -26.10 12.48 -29.27
N THR A 383 -25.90 12.06 -30.50
CA THR A 383 -25.90 10.65 -30.88
C THR A 383 -24.47 10.16 -31.03
N VAL A 384 -24.19 8.97 -30.49
CA VAL A 384 -22.87 8.35 -30.47
C VAL A 384 -22.94 6.98 -31.13
N GLU A 385 -21.96 6.67 -31.97
CA GLU A 385 -21.86 5.39 -32.66
C GLU A 385 -21.42 4.28 -31.69
N GLY A 386 -22.04 3.10 -31.78
CA GLY A 386 -21.78 1.97 -30.88
C GLY A 386 -20.67 1.01 -31.33
N SER A 387 -19.98 1.28 -32.44
CA SER A 387 -18.86 0.46 -32.90
C SER A 387 -17.68 0.53 -31.92
N GLN A 388 -16.77 -0.43 -31.89
CA GLN A 388 -15.61 -0.36 -30.98
C GLN A 388 -14.66 0.83 -31.34
N GLY A 389 -13.95 1.38 -30.36
CA GLY A 389 -12.92 2.42 -30.54
C GLY A 389 -13.31 3.82 -30.06
N GLY A 390 -12.42 4.80 -30.27
CA GLY A 390 -12.65 6.21 -29.96
C GLY A 390 -13.82 6.80 -30.75
N LYS A 391 -14.60 7.67 -30.12
CA LYS A 391 -15.80 8.25 -30.73
C LYS A 391 -15.80 9.74 -30.75
N ASP A 392 -16.43 10.20 -31.81
CA ASP A 392 -16.70 11.58 -32.04
C ASP A 392 -18.03 11.98 -31.37
N ALA A 393 -17.95 12.60 -30.18
CA ALA A 393 -19.12 12.93 -29.37
C ALA A 393 -19.13 14.40 -28.95
N GLY A 394 -19.98 15.19 -29.63
CA GLY A 394 -20.17 16.59 -29.29
C GLY A 394 -21.38 16.83 -28.39
N ILE A 395 -21.30 17.78 -27.46
CA ILE A 395 -22.46 18.26 -26.67
C ILE A 395 -22.48 19.79 -26.64
N ASN A 396 -23.68 20.38 -26.64
CA ASN A 396 -23.84 21.84 -26.59
C ASN A 396 -24.01 22.32 -25.15
N LEU A 397 -23.19 23.29 -24.74
CA LEU A 397 -23.26 23.96 -23.44
C LEU A 397 -23.67 25.42 -23.66
N ASP A 398 -24.87 25.80 -23.23
CA ASP A 398 -25.44 27.13 -23.52
C ASP A 398 -25.02 28.21 -22.52
N ALA A 399 -24.61 27.85 -21.30
CA ALA A 399 -24.24 28.78 -20.25
C ALA A 399 -23.12 28.22 -19.35
N PRO A 400 -22.36 29.07 -18.64
CA PRO A 400 -21.45 28.62 -17.61
C PRO A 400 -22.20 27.99 -16.43
N GLY A 401 -21.62 26.97 -15.81
CA GLY A 401 -22.22 26.25 -14.69
C GLY A 401 -21.86 24.76 -14.71
N GLN A 402 -22.39 24.03 -13.73
CA GLN A 402 -22.23 22.58 -13.66
C GLN A 402 -23.37 21.87 -14.37
N TYR A 403 -23.04 20.78 -15.05
CA TYR A 403 -23.97 19.91 -15.74
C TYR A 403 -23.68 18.45 -15.41
N LEU A 404 -24.70 17.60 -15.49
CA LEU A 404 -24.56 16.15 -15.44
C LEU A 404 -24.63 15.61 -16.87
N LEU A 405 -23.60 14.89 -17.29
CA LEU A 405 -23.53 14.23 -18.59
C LEU A 405 -23.71 12.73 -18.40
N ARG A 406 -24.59 12.11 -19.19
CA ARG A 406 -24.81 10.66 -19.20
C ARG A 406 -24.67 10.11 -20.60
N LEU A 407 -23.98 8.99 -20.71
CA LEU A 407 -23.98 8.14 -21.90
C LEU A 407 -24.97 7.02 -21.65
N GLU A 408 -25.96 6.89 -22.52
CA GLU A 408 -27.10 6.00 -22.31
C GLU A 408 -27.38 5.19 -23.59
N THR A 409 -27.96 4.00 -23.46
CA THR A 409 -28.57 3.31 -24.60
C THR A 409 -29.88 4.00 -25.00
N TRP A 410 -30.41 3.71 -26.19
CA TRP A 410 -31.76 4.18 -26.56
C TRP A 410 -32.86 3.60 -25.69
N GLY A 411 -32.61 2.44 -25.07
CA GLY A 411 -33.49 1.83 -24.07
C GLY A 411 -33.52 2.57 -22.73
N GLY A 412 -32.67 3.60 -22.54
CA GLY A 412 -32.60 4.38 -21.30
C GLY A 412 -31.71 3.76 -20.22
N GLU A 413 -30.91 2.75 -20.56
CA GLU A 413 -29.88 2.22 -19.67
C GLU A 413 -28.71 3.20 -19.62
N VAL A 414 -28.32 3.62 -18.41
CA VAL A 414 -27.17 4.49 -18.21
C VAL A 414 -25.91 3.64 -18.26
N LEU A 415 -25.08 3.91 -19.25
CA LEU A 415 -23.78 3.26 -19.40
C LEU A 415 -22.75 3.98 -18.56
N ASP A 416 -22.58 5.29 -18.74
CA ASP A 416 -21.62 6.08 -17.96
C ASP A 416 -22.19 7.45 -17.59
N GLU A 417 -21.68 8.07 -16.53
CA GLU A 417 -22.09 9.41 -16.11
C GLU A 417 -20.94 10.20 -15.46
N MET A 418 -20.88 11.50 -15.75
CA MET A 418 -19.92 12.41 -15.15
C MET A 418 -20.49 13.82 -14.96
N VAL A 419 -20.00 14.54 -13.94
CA VAL A 419 -20.28 15.96 -13.76
C VAL A 419 -19.22 16.77 -14.50
N ILE A 420 -19.64 17.75 -15.30
CA ILE A 420 -18.77 18.64 -16.05
C ILE A 420 -19.00 20.11 -15.66
N ASP A 421 -17.91 20.89 -15.64
CA ASP A 421 -17.93 22.33 -15.43
C ASP A 421 -17.82 23.08 -16.76
N ALA A 422 -18.76 23.99 -17.02
CA ALA A 422 -18.74 24.89 -18.17
C ALA A 422 -18.34 26.31 -17.74
N ALA A 423 -17.42 26.92 -18.49
CA ALA A 423 -16.93 28.29 -18.30
C ALA A 423 -17.01 29.08 -19.61
N ALA A 424 -17.03 30.41 -19.55
CA ALA A 424 -17.18 31.24 -20.74
C ALA A 424 -15.98 31.13 -21.72
N ASP A 425 -14.75 31.12 -21.18
CA ASP A 425 -13.52 30.97 -21.97
C ASP A 425 -12.39 30.44 -21.07
N PRO A 426 -12.30 29.11 -20.86
CA PRO A 426 -11.30 28.51 -19.99
C PRO A 426 -9.93 28.40 -20.68
N ALA A 427 -8.85 28.45 -19.89
CA ALA A 427 -7.48 28.32 -20.39
C ALA A 427 -7.25 26.95 -21.04
N VAL A 428 -6.39 26.91 -22.05
CA VAL A 428 -5.99 25.68 -22.75
C VAL A 428 -4.66 25.19 -22.21
N ILE A 429 -4.60 23.91 -21.87
CA ILE A 429 -3.34 23.18 -21.65
C ILE A 429 -3.15 22.24 -22.83
N LEU A 430 -1.97 22.28 -23.45
CA LEU A 430 -1.58 21.42 -24.57
C LEU A 430 -0.26 20.72 -24.22
N THR A 431 -0.22 19.40 -24.32
CA THR A 431 0.97 18.59 -24.08
C THR A 431 1.26 17.68 -25.27
N ALA A 432 2.55 17.48 -25.58
CA ALA A 432 3.04 16.58 -26.62
C ALA A 432 4.52 16.20 -26.36
N PRO A 433 5.04 15.15 -27.00
CA PRO A 433 6.46 14.83 -26.99
C PRO A 433 7.33 15.99 -27.49
N SER A 434 8.51 16.18 -26.89
CA SER A 434 9.46 17.22 -27.32
C SER A 434 10.13 16.90 -28.66
N ALA A 435 10.10 15.64 -29.10
CA ALA A 435 10.62 15.20 -30.39
C ALA A 435 9.78 14.09 -31.02
N ALA A 436 9.76 14.03 -32.34
CA ALA A 436 9.09 12.98 -33.10
C ALA A 436 9.94 12.55 -34.32
N ALA A 437 9.85 11.27 -34.69
CA ALA A 437 10.44 10.80 -35.93
C ALA A 437 9.68 11.37 -37.15
N PRO A 438 10.35 11.67 -38.27
CA PRO A 438 9.67 12.19 -39.45
C PRO A 438 8.54 11.27 -39.93
N GLY A 439 7.34 11.81 -40.10
CA GLY A 439 6.14 11.06 -40.48
C GLY A 439 5.50 10.19 -39.39
N ALA A 440 6.04 10.17 -38.16
CA ALA A 440 5.46 9.41 -37.06
C ALA A 440 4.25 10.13 -36.44
N PRO A 441 3.30 9.41 -35.83
CA PRO A 441 2.22 10.03 -35.06
C PRO A 441 2.78 10.77 -33.84
N ILE A 442 2.23 11.96 -33.59
CA ILE A 442 2.51 12.78 -32.41
C ILE A 442 1.32 12.60 -31.46
N ALA A 443 1.59 12.02 -30.28
CA ALA A 443 0.60 11.96 -29.21
C ALA A 443 0.38 13.37 -28.65
N VAL A 444 -0.87 13.83 -28.63
CA VAL A 444 -1.24 15.17 -28.15
C VAL A 444 -2.36 15.03 -27.13
N GLU A 445 -2.24 15.73 -26.00
CA GLU A 445 -3.32 15.82 -25.02
C GLU A 445 -3.69 17.29 -24.79
N THR A 446 -4.98 17.52 -24.56
CA THR A 446 -5.50 18.87 -24.34
C THR A 446 -6.45 18.91 -23.15
N GLN A 447 -6.50 20.03 -22.43
CA GLN A 447 -7.45 20.29 -21.33
C GLN A 447 -7.98 21.73 -21.42
N GLY A 448 -9.21 21.95 -20.98
CA GLY A 448 -9.88 23.25 -20.88
C GLY A 448 -10.96 23.45 -21.95
N ARG A 449 -10.75 24.46 -22.82
CA ARG A 449 -11.72 24.98 -23.80
C ARG A 449 -12.51 23.92 -24.58
N GLN A 450 -11.81 22.98 -25.23
CA GLN A 450 -12.39 21.78 -25.85
C GLN A 450 -13.55 22.03 -26.84
N LEU A 451 -13.56 23.15 -27.57
CA LEU A 451 -14.56 23.33 -28.61
C LEU A 451 -14.24 22.38 -29.77
N ARG A 452 -15.29 21.73 -30.26
CA ARG A 452 -15.19 20.64 -31.25
C ARG A 452 -14.40 20.97 -32.51
N LEU A 453 -14.47 22.24 -32.95
CA LEU A 453 -13.81 22.72 -34.16
C LEU A 453 -12.46 23.40 -33.90
N ASP A 454 -12.01 23.48 -32.64
CA ASP A 454 -10.65 23.93 -32.34
C ASP A 454 -9.65 22.91 -32.91
N ARG A 455 -8.45 23.37 -33.25
CA ARG A 455 -7.45 22.59 -33.99
C ARG A 455 -6.09 22.65 -33.31
N ILE A 456 -5.33 21.57 -33.47
CA ILE A 456 -3.90 21.54 -33.22
C ILE A 456 -3.21 21.61 -34.58
N GLU A 457 -2.68 22.78 -34.91
CA GLU A 457 -1.97 23.06 -36.17
C GLU A 457 -0.46 22.89 -36.00
N ILE A 458 0.26 22.65 -37.09
CA ILE A 458 1.73 22.56 -37.09
C ILE A 458 2.30 23.79 -37.77
N TRP A 459 3.16 24.52 -37.07
CA TRP A 459 3.77 25.77 -37.52
C TRP A 459 5.28 25.64 -37.64
N GLN A 460 5.88 26.45 -38.50
CA GLN A 460 7.33 26.57 -38.63
C GLN A 460 7.70 28.05 -38.69
N GLY A 461 8.25 28.58 -37.59
CA GLY A 461 8.39 30.02 -37.40
C GLY A 461 7.02 30.72 -37.40
N ASP A 462 6.91 31.85 -38.11
CA ASP A 462 5.67 32.63 -38.20
C ASP A 462 4.67 32.08 -39.23
N GLY A 463 5.02 31.01 -39.95
CA GLY A 463 4.22 30.41 -41.01
C GLY A 463 3.59 29.09 -40.57
N ARG A 464 2.29 28.93 -40.82
CA ARG A 464 1.64 27.62 -40.66
C ARG A 464 2.14 26.64 -41.72
N HIS A 465 2.65 25.50 -41.27
CA HIS A 465 3.16 24.42 -42.11
C HIS A 465 2.05 23.44 -42.51
N ASP A 466 1.27 23.00 -41.53
CA ASP A 466 0.17 22.04 -41.71
C ASP A 466 -1.09 22.50 -40.97
N TRP A 467 -2.26 22.16 -41.51
CA TRP A 467 -3.57 22.43 -40.90
C TRP A 467 -3.86 21.53 -39.69
N GLY A 468 -3.03 20.51 -39.47
CA GLY A 468 -3.11 19.54 -38.39
C GLY A 468 -4.50 18.90 -38.28
N ARG A 469 -4.98 18.71 -37.05
CA ARG A 469 -6.26 18.03 -36.77
C ARG A 469 -7.14 18.86 -35.86
N SER A 470 -8.46 18.81 -36.09
CA SER A 470 -9.45 19.29 -35.14
C SER A 470 -9.59 18.33 -33.96
N LEU A 471 -10.12 18.82 -32.84
CA LEU A 471 -10.36 17.99 -31.67
C LEU A 471 -11.35 16.85 -31.97
N SER A 472 -12.37 17.07 -32.80
CA SER A 472 -13.26 15.98 -33.26
C SER A 472 -12.54 14.91 -34.08
N GLU A 473 -11.59 15.30 -34.95
CA GLU A 473 -10.81 14.34 -35.76
C GLU A 473 -9.87 13.51 -34.88
N LEU A 474 -9.22 14.15 -33.89
CA LEU A 474 -8.37 13.46 -32.92
C LEU A 474 -9.18 12.47 -32.05
N ALA A 475 -10.34 12.89 -31.56
CA ALA A 475 -11.23 12.02 -30.77
C ALA A 475 -11.78 10.83 -31.58
N ALA A 476 -11.97 11.01 -32.89
CA ALA A 476 -12.33 9.93 -33.82
C ALA A 476 -11.18 8.96 -34.13
N GLY A 477 -9.99 9.17 -33.55
CA GLY A 477 -8.82 8.32 -33.72
C GLY A 477 -7.89 8.71 -34.87
N GLU A 478 -8.09 9.89 -35.50
CA GLU A 478 -7.12 10.37 -36.49
C GLU A 478 -5.83 10.81 -35.80
N SER A 479 -4.68 10.35 -36.32
CA SER A 479 -3.38 10.78 -35.79
C SER A 479 -2.95 12.14 -36.36
N LEU A 480 -2.35 12.97 -35.51
CA LEU A 480 -1.54 14.11 -35.93
C LEU A 480 -0.16 13.58 -36.33
N LEU A 481 0.27 13.80 -37.56
CA LEU A 481 1.55 13.26 -38.07
C LEU A 481 2.65 14.32 -38.04
N ALA A 482 3.84 13.94 -37.61
CA ALA A 482 5.02 14.77 -37.70
C ALA A 482 5.38 15.06 -39.18
N PRO A 483 5.82 16.28 -39.51
CA PRO A 483 6.38 16.60 -40.82
C PRO A 483 7.43 15.58 -41.28
N SER A 484 7.51 15.35 -42.59
CA SER A 484 8.50 14.43 -43.16
C SER A 484 9.90 15.07 -43.25
N GLU A 485 9.97 16.39 -43.20
CA GLU A 485 11.22 17.16 -43.21
C GLU A 485 11.72 17.39 -41.78
N PRO A 486 12.95 16.94 -41.42
CA PRO A 486 13.53 17.24 -40.12
C PRO A 486 13.65 18.74 -39.87
N GLY A 487 13.36 19.17 -38.64
CA GLY A 487 13.39 20.57 -38.26
C GLY A 487 12.64 20.84 -36.96
N THR A 488 12.69 22.09 -36.50
CA THR A 488 11.91 22.55 -35.34
C THR A 488 10.56 23.08 -35.82
N TYR A 489 9.49 22.56 -35.24
CA TYR A 489 8.11 22.95 -35.50
C TYR A 489 7.43 23.32 -34.18
N ASP A 490 6.31 24.02 -34.25
CA ASP A 490 5.44 24.29 -33.12
C ASP A 490 4.08 23.61 -33.32
N LEU A 491 3.54 22.99 -32.28
CA LEU A 491 2.14 22.60 -32.21
C LEU A 491 1.36 23.74 -31.58
N VAL A 492 0.34 24.21 -32.29
CA VAL A 492 -0.41 25.42 -31.91
C VAL A 492 -1.89 25.07 -31.79
N TYR A 493 -2.44 25.25 -30.60
CA TYR A 493 -3.87 25.17 -30.38
C TYR A 493 -4.54 26.45 -30.87
N MET A 494 -5.37 26.31 -31.90
CA MET A 494 -6.06 27.40 -32.58
C MET A 494 -7.58 27.22 -32.48
N GLY A 495 -8.30 28.32 -32.29
CA GLY A 495 -9.76 28.32 -32.19
C GLY A 495 -10.34 29.71 -32.43
N TYR A 496 -11.67 29.82 -32.48
CA TYR A 496 -12.34 31.13 -32.62
C TYR A 496 -12.63 31.75 -31.26
N ASN A 497 -12.03 32.89 -30.91
CA ASN A 497 -12.33 33.58 -29.66
C ASN A 497 -13.77 34.13 -29.61
N ALA A 498 -14.17 34.70 -28.47
CA ALA A 498 -15.52 35.27 -28.29
C ALA A 498 -15.85 36.42 -29.27
N ALA A 499 -14.85 37.07 -29.88
CA ALA A 499 -15.04 38.08 -30.92
C ALA A 499 -15.19 37.49 -32.33
N GLY A 500 -15.11 36.15 -32.48
CA GLY A 500 -15.16 35.46 -33.77
C GLY A 500 -13.85 35.52 -34.55
N GLU A 501 -12.74 35.87 -33.89
CA GLU A 501 -11.42 35.91 -34.50
C GLU A 501 -10.70 34.58 -34.27
N TYR A 502 -10.04 34.07 -35.30
CA TYR A 502 -9.23 32.86 -35.18
C TYR A 502 -7.92 33.20 -34.45
N ALA A 503 -7.76 32.66 -33.24
CA ALA A 503 -6.73 33.03 -32.29
C ALA A 503 -5.98 31.81 -31.76
N GLU A 504 -4.75 32.05 -31.32
CA GLU A 504 -3.88 31.09 -30.65
C GLU A 504 -4.19 31.07 -29.14
N PHE A 505 -4.33 29.86 -28.58
CA PHE A 505 -4.58 29.66 -27.14
C PHE A 505 -3.44 28.95 -26.42
N ALA A 506 -2.67 28.11 -27.12
CA ALA A 506 -1.48 27.44 -26.59
C ALA A 506 -0.50 27.11 -27.72
N ARG A 507 0.79 27.09 -27.40
CA ARG A 507 1.87 26.73 -28.34
C ARG A 507 2.97 25.98 -27.62
N ILE A 508 3.41 24.86 -28.19
CA ILE A 508 4.53 24.08 -27.70
C ILE A 508 5.47 23.66 -28.83
N PRO A 509 6.80 23.64 -28.62
CA PRO A 509 7.74 23.22 -29.66
C PRO A 509 7.83 21.70 -29.77
N VAL A 510 8.06 21.19 -30.97
CA VAL A 510 8.36 19.78 -31.28
C VAL A 510 9.52 19.69 -32.30
N GLU A 511 10.52 18.89 -31.97
CA GLU A 511 11.67 18.65 -32.85
C GLU A 511 11.46 17.39 -33.70
N VAL A 512 11.43 17.56 -35.02
CA VAL A 512 11.34 16.44 -35.96
C VAL A 512 12.74 16.02 -36.36
N ARG A 513 13.16 14.83 -35.94
CA ARG A 513 14.51 14.30 -36.25
C ARG A 513 14.53 12.79 -36.21
N LYS A 514 15.56 12.21 -36.84
CA LYS A 514 15.79 10.76 -36.73
C LYS A 514 16.19 10.46 -35.28
N LEU A 515 15.39 9.63 -34.62
CA LEU A 515 15.64 9.21 -33.24
C LEU A 515 16.65 8.06 -33.27
N ASP A 516 17.77 8.19 -32.55
CA ASP A 516 18.68 7.06 -32.31
C ASP A 516 18.00 6.00 -31.43
N LYS A 517 18.48 4.74 -31.46
CA LYS A 517 17.90 3.64 -30.65
C LYS A 517 17.91 3.90 -29.15
N THR A 518 18.69 4.87 -28.69
CA THR A 518 18.75 5.39 -27.31
C THR A 518 18.02 6.72 -27.14
N GLU A 519 17.32 7.25 -28.14
CA GLU A 519 16.58 8.51 -28.07
C GLU A 519 15.07 8.32 -28.34
N GLY A 520 14.67 7.19 -28.92
CA GLY A 520 13.27 6.77 -28.96
C GLY A 520 12.65 6.52 -27.58
N GLU A 521 13.47 6.44 -26.53
CA GLU A 521 13.05 6.15 -25.15
C GLU A 521 13.62 7.14 -24.11
N THR A 522 14.33 8.20 -24.53
CA THR A 522 15.12 9.05 -23.59
C THR A 522 14.85 10.55 -23.71
N GLN A 523 13.70 11.00 -24.23
CA GLN A 523 13.35 12.43 -24.22
C GLN A 523 11.86 12.68 -23.92
N GLY A 524 11.46 12.36 -22.70
CA GLY A 524 10.35 13.01 -21.98
C GLY A 524 10.85 14.01 -20.93
N ARG A 525 12.07 14.56 -21.09
CA ARG A 525 12.69 15.44 -20.10
C ARG A 525 13.47 16.57 -20.75
N GLN A 526 12.78 17.56 -21.33
CA GLN A 526 13.18 18.95 -21.11
C GLN A 526 12.06 19.97 -21.40
N LYS A 527 11.69 20.67 -20.32
CA LYS A 527 10.85 21.88 -20.22
C LYS A 527 9.44 21.80 -20.81
N VAL A 528 8.63 20.94 -20.19
CA VAL A 528 7.20 21.22 -20.03
C VAL A 528 7.07 22.28 -18.94
N ALA A 529 6.33 23.36 -19.21
CA ALA A 529 5.78 24.20 -18.16
C ALA A 529 4.59 23.43 -17.59
N ASP A 530 4.77 22.84 -16.40
CA ASP A 530 3.91 21.82 -15.82
C ASP A 530 2.50 22.31 -15.48
N ALA A 531 1.51 21.62 -16.03
CA ALA A 531 0.33 21.23 -15.27
C ALA A 531 0.76 20.09 -14.33
N GLY A 532 0.66 20.33 -13.01
CA GLY A 532 1.11 19.40 -11.97
C GLY A 532 2.41 19.79 -11.26
N SER A 533 2.93 21.01 -11.44
CA SER A 533 4.04 21.48 -10.58
C SER A 533 3.53 21.65 -9.16
N ALA A 534 4.24 21.03 -8.21
CA ALA A 534 4.07 21.32 -6.81
C ALA A 534 4.27 22.81 -6.55
N THR A 535 3.20 23.51 -6.19
CA THR A 535 3.28 24.95 -5.89
C THR A 535 3.93 25.13 -4.51
N GLY A 536 4.94 26.00 -4.43
CA GLY A 536 5.49 26.42 -3.14
C GLY A 536 4.41 27.15 -2.34
N ALA A 537 3.96 26.54 -1.24
CA ALA A 537 2.94 27.10 -0.35
C ALA A 537 3.58 27.57 0.97
N LYS A 538 2.79 28.26 1.81
CA LYS A 538 3.23 29.00 3.01
C LYS A 538 4.13 28.17 3.95
N GLU A 539 5.02 28.90 4.66
CA GLU A 539 6.12 28.56 5.61
C GLU A 539 6.39 27.10 6.08
N ASP A 540 5.45 26.16 6.03
CA ASP A 540 5.59 24.77 6.51
C ASP A 540 5.44 23.68 5.40
N VAL A 541 5.08 24.04 4.15
CA VAL A 541 4.90 23.09 3.02
C VAL A 541 5.83 23.45 1.85
N ALA A 542 6.73 22.55 1.46
CA ALA A 542 7.68 22.80 0.37
C ALA A 542 7.13 22.49 -1.00
N TYR A 543 6.56 21.29 -1.15
CA TYR A 543 6.00 20.78 -2.39
C TYR A 543 4.67 20.08 -2.08
N SER A 544 3.61 20.34 -2.84
CA SER A 544 2.31 19.67 -2.69
C SER A 544 1.80 19.16 -4.04
N CYS A 545 1.31 17.93 -4.08
CA CYS A 545 0.81 17.26 -5.27
C CYS A 545 -0.70 17.07 -5.20
N ASP A 546 -1.45 18.12 -5.53
CA ASP A 546 -2.92 18.13 -5.35
C ASP A 546 -3.69 17.61 -6.59
N GLY A 547 -2.96 17.20 -7.65
CA GLY A 547 -3.52 16.64 -8.88
C GLY A 547 -3.78 15.12 -8.79
N PRO A 548 -4.48 14.54 -9.78
CA PRO A 548 -4.84 13.12 -9.78
C PRO A 548 -3.66 12.19 -10.07
N ALA A 549 -2.52 12.71 -10.55
CA ALA A 549 -1.34 11.94 -10.90
C ALA A 549 -0.12 12.37 -10.06
N PRO A 550 0.87 11.47 -9.86
CA PRO A 550 2.13 11.84 -9.24
C PRO A 550 2.85 12.94 -10.01
N CYS A 551 3.43 13.91 -9.29
CA CYS A 551 4.11 15.05 -9.87
C CYS A 551 5.63 14.97 -9.65
N PRO A 552 6.43 15.32 -10.66
CA PRO A 552 7.88 15.36 -10.52
C PRO A 552 8.30 16.55 -9.65
N VAL A 553 9.17 16.27 -8.68
CA VAL A 553 9.83 17.28 -7.86
C VAL A 553 11.33 17.23 -8.11
N THR A 554 11.94 18.39 -8.25
CA THR A 554 13.40 18.55 -8.28
C THR A 554 13.73 19.76 -7.44
N ASP A 555 14.35 19.52 -6.28
CA ASP A 555 14.75 20.58 -5.39
C ASP A 555 16.10 21.17 -5.83
N GLY A 556 16.10 22.49 -6.05
CA GLY A 556 17.27 23.22 -6.51
C GLY A 556 18.31 23.45 -5.40
N ALA A 557 17.93 23.33 -4.13
CA ALA A 557 18.86 23.54 -3.01
C ALA A 557 19.74 22.31 -2.73
N THR A 558 19.17 21.12 -2.85
CA THR A 558 19.83 19.85 -2.50
C THR A 558 20.19 18.97 -3.69
N GLY A 559 19.63 19.23 -4.88
CA GLY A 559 19.77 18.36 -6.06
C GLY A 559 18.98 17.05 -5.94
N LEU A 560 18.06 16.96 -4.97
CA LEU A 560 17.17 15.82 -4.80
C LEU A 560 16.05 15.87 -5.84
N SER A 561 15.76 14.75 -6.49
CA SER A 561 14.59 14.60 -7.35
C SER A 561 13.83 13.31 -7.09
N PHE A 562 12.51 13.36 -7.20
CA PHE A 562 11.58 12.26 -6.94
C PHE A 562 10.23 12.51 -7.63
N LEU A 563 9.40 11.47 -7.76
CA LEU A 563 7.97 11.63 -8.05
C LEU A 563 7.19 11.68 -6.73
N LEU A 564 6.48 12.78 -6.48
CA LEU A 564 5.60 12.95 -5.35
C LEU A 564 4.22 12.36 -5.70
N PRO A 565 3.68 11.39 -4.95
CA PRO A 565 2.40 10.78 -5.28
C PRO A 565 1.22 11.77 -5.20
N ALA A 566 0.16 11.51 -5.96
CA ALA A 566 -1.08 12.30 -5.92
C ALA A 566 -1.69 12.33 -4.50
N GLY A 567 -2.03 13.52 -4.00
CA GLY A 567 -2.54 13.72 -2.65
C GLY A 567 -1.47 13.76 -1.56
N TRP A 568 -0.19 13.95 -1.91
CA TRP A 568 0.92 14.05 -0.95
C TRP A 568 1.62 15.40 -1.02
N TRP A 569 2.25 15.80 0.09
CA TRP A 569 3.07 17.01 0.20
C TRP A 569 4.35 16.72 0.98
N THR A 570 5.34 17.61 0.92
CA THR A 570 6.62 17.45 1.62
C THR A 570 7.00 18.67 2.44
N ASP A 571 7.84 18.46 3.44
CA ASP A 571 8.66 19.52 4.03
C ASP A 571 9.83 19.90 3.09
N GLN A 572 10.60 20.93 3.46
CA GLN A 572 11.73 21.41 2.66
C GLN A 572 12.87 20.39 2.69
N PRO A 573 13.33 19.87 1.52
CA PRO A 573 14.52 19.05 1.49
C PRO A 573 15.72 19.82 2.04
N THR A 574 16.46 19.21 2.96
CA THR A 574 17.61 19.86 3.60
C THR A 574 18.85 18.97 3.53
N SER A 575 20.01 19.59 3.28
CA SER A 575 21.33 18.93 3.24
C SER A 575 22.25 19.43 4.37
N GLU A 576 21.67 19.68 5.55
CA GLU A 576 22.42 20.20 6.69
C GLU A 576 23.10 19.08 7.47
N GLY A 577 24.42 19.16 7.62
CA GLY A 577 25.18 18.34 8.55
C GLY A 577 24.80 18.65 10.02
N TYR A 578 24.82 17.62 10.86
CA TYR A 578 24.26 17.64 12.21
C TYR A 578 25.02 18.50 13.25
N THR A 579 26.16 19.10 12.89
CA THR A 579 26.89 20.05 13.75
C THR A 579 27.53 21.18 12.96
N THR A 580 27.77 22.32 13.60
CA THR A 580 28.58 23.43 13.05
C THR A 580 30.02 23.01 12.72
N GLY A 581 30.52 21.89 13.27
CA GLY A 581 31.85 21.33 12.96
C GLY A 581 31.88 20.57 11.63
N ALA A 582 30.83 19.78 11.35
CA ALA A 582 30.66 19.05 10.10
C ALA A 582 30.39 20.00 8.91
N GLN A 583 29.63 21.08 9.15
CA GLN A 583 29.44 22.16 8.18
C GLN A 583 30.72 22.97 7.92
N ALA A 584 31.62 23.11 8.90
CA ALA A 584 32.91 23.79 8.72
C ALA A 584 33.94 22.96 7.95
N ALA A 585 33.76 21.64 7.87
CA ALA A 585 34.62 20.70 7.13
C ALA A 585 34.31 20.63 5.62
N GLY A 586 33.17 21.17 5.18
CA GLY A 586 32.81 21.23 3.76
C GLY A 586 32.36 19.89 3.15
N GLU A 587 31.87 18.97 3.97
CA GLU A 587 31.37 17.66 3.52
C GLU A 587 29.94 17.76 2.97
N ASN A 588 29.63 16.91 1.98
CA ASN A 588 28.34 16.90 1.29
C ASN A 588 27.42 15.85 1.95
N PHE A 589 26.29 16.28 2.51
CA PHE A 589 25.33 15.40 3.19
C PHE A 589 24.22 14.96 2.25
N PRO A 590 23.75 13.69 2.33
CA PRO A 590 22.56 13.27 1.62
C PRO A 590 21.34 14.09 2.07
N PRO A 591 20.47 14.51 1.15
CA PRO A 591 19.27 15.26 1.49
C PRO A 591 18.26 14.43 2.27
N ARG A 592 17.65 15.06 3.28
CA ARG A 592 16.51 14.53 4.04
C ARG A 592 15.22 15.24 3.66
N VAL A 593 14.11 14.51 3.67
CA VAL A 593 12.77 15.03 3.38
C VAL A 593 11.71 14.09 3.94
N THR A 594 10.63 14.67 4.45
CA THR A 594 9.43 13.97 4.91
C THR A 594 8.29 14.17 3.93
N PHE A 595 7.61 13.08 3.59
CA PHE A 595 6.44 13.05 2.71
C PHE A 595 5.21 12.78 3.57
N PHE A 596 4.19 13.62 3.43
CA PHE A 596 2.94 13.56 4.18
C PHE A 596 1.76 13.37 3.23
N ARG A 597 0.81 12.53 3.61
CA ARG A 597 -0.44 12.37 2.87
C ARG A 597 -1.49 13.36 3.34
N HIS A 598 -2.24 13.96 2.40
CA HIS A 598 -3.35 14.84 2.74
C HIS A 598 -4.46 14.11 3.48
N GLY A 599 -4.92 14.70 4.58
CA GLY A 599 -6.06 14.19 5.34
C GLY A 599 -5.81 12.92 6.16
N SER A 600 -4.57 12.43 6.25
CA SER A 600 -4.18 11.30 7.11
C SER A 600 -2.94 11.61 7.96
N GLY A 601 -2.58 10.69 8.84
CA GLY A 601 -1.33 10.74 9.62
C GLY A 601 -0.19 9.94 9.00
N ASP A 602 -0.35 9.48 7.75
CA ASP A 602 0.65 8.67 7.07
C ASP A 602 1.84 9.52 6.63
N ALA A 603 3.05 9.02 6.88
CA ALA A 603 4.27 9.68 6.43
C ALA A 603 5.34 8.69 5.97
N LEU A 604 6.14 9.16 5.00
CA LEU A 604 7.35 8.51 4.53
C LEU A 604 8.53 9.43 4.84
N VAL A 605 9.69 8.89 5.18
CA VAL A 605 10.84 9.70 5.59
C VAL A 605 12.10 9.24 4.88
N LEU A 606 12.75 10.15 4.16
CA LEU A 606 14.08 9.95 3.58
C LEU A 606 15.15 10.48 4.50
N GLY A 607 16.11 9.64 4.83
CA GLY A 607 17.18 9.96 5.77
C GLY A 607 16.64 10.35 7.16
N PRO A 608 15.73 9.56 7.77
CA PRO A 608 15.21 9.89 9.10
C PRO A 608 16.35 9.97 10.11
N ARG A 609 16.32 11.02 10.95
CA ARG A 609 17.31 11.22 12.01
C ARG A 609 17.25 10.15 13.11
N GLN A 610 16.09 9.52 13.26
CA GLN A 610 15.83 8.42 14.17
C GLN A 610 14.75 7.51 13.59
N TRP A 611 15.01 6.22 13.57
CA TRP A 611 14.01 5.23 13.18
C TRP A 611 14.26 3.91 13.91
N VAL A 612 13.23 3.36 14.55
CA VAL A 612 13.27 2.03 15.18
C VAL A 612 12.30 1.11 14.45
N ALA A 613 12.50 -0.21 14.58
CA ALA A 613 11.63 -1.21 13.95
C ALA A 613 10.14 -1.06 14.33
N MET A 614 9.82 -0.49 15.49
CA MET A 614 8.45 -0.21 15.93
C MET A 614 7.77 0.96 15.18
N ASN A 615 8.51 1.80 14.45
CA ASN A 615 7.91 2.89 13.67
C ASN A 615 7.30 2.39 12.36
N GLY A 616 7.81 1.26 11.85
CA GLY A 616 7.48 0.73 10.53
C GLY A 616 8.75 0.40 9.74
N PRO A 617 8.60 -0.21 8.55
CA PRO A 617 9.73 -0.74 7.78
C PRO A 617 10.61 0.38 7.18
N CYS A 618 11.90 0.08 7.04
CA CYS A 618 12.85 0.88 6.27
C CYS A 618 13.47 0.05 5.16
N GLU A 619 13.73 0.68 4.03
CA GLU A 619 14.48 0.11 2.92
C GLU A 619 15.63 1.03 2.53
N ASP A 620 16.75 0.46 2.10
CA ASP A 620 17.92 1.23 1.68
C ASP A 620 17.66 1.90 0.31
N ALA A 621 17.96 3.20 0.23
CA ALA A 621 17.92 4.01 -1.00
C ALA A 621 19.33 4.38 -1.50
N GLY A 622 20.35 3.62 -1.10
CA GLY A 622 21.71 3.75 -1.62
C GLY A 622 22.42 4.98 -1.08
N ALA A 623 22.94 5.84 -1.96
CA ALA A 623 23.68 7.05 -1.56
C ALA A 623 22.84 8.07 -0.76
N LEU A 624 21.51 7.91 -0.78
CA LEU A 624 20.56 8.74 -0.04
C LEU A 624 20.27 8.23 1.38
N GLY A 625 20.73 7.03 1.74
CA GLY A 625 20.48 6.43 3.05
C GLY A 625 19.11 5.75 3.17
N PRO A 626 18.66 5.46 4.41
CA PRO A 626 17.41 4.73 4.62
C PRO A 626 16.19 5.56 4.23
N PHE A 627 15.23 4.92 3.58
CA PHE A 627 13.91 5.44 3.30
C PHE A 627 12.89 4.61 4.07
N CYS A 628 12.09 5.25 4.91
CA CYS A 628 11.26 4.56 5.90
C CYS A 628 9.79 4.98 5.81
N MET A 629 8.89 4.09 6.20
CA MET A 629 7.44 4.28 6.16
C MET A 629 6.84 3.97 7.53
N PHE A 630 5.96 4.83 8.04
CA PHE A 630 5.22 4.52 9.26
C PHE A 630 4.33 3.29 9.06
N GLU A 631 4.23 2.41 10.06
CA GLU A 631 3.40 1.21 9.97
C GLU A 631 1.94 1.60 9.67
N SER A 632 1.48 1.29 8.46
CA SER A 632 0.16 1.64 7.95
C SER A 632 -0.45 0.40 7.30
N ALA A 633 -1.74 0.17 7.57
CA ALA A 633 -2.50 -0.90 6.94
C ALA A 633 -3.05 -0.49 5.56
N ASP A 634 -2.85 0.77 5.16
CA ASP A 634 -3.34 1.31 3.90
C ASP A 634 -2.36 0.97 2.74
N PRO A 635 -2.79 0.17 1.74
CA PRO A 635 -1.94 -0.22 0.62
C PRO A 635 -1.48 0.96 -0.24
N GLN A 636 -2.18 2.09 -0.21
CA GLN A 636 -1.78 3.31 -0.94
C GLN A 636 -0.52 3.95 -0.35
N VAL A 637 -0.26 3.76 0.94
CA VAL A 637 0.96 4.24 1.62
C VAL A 637 2.17 3.42 1.19
N LEU A 638 2.00 2.10 1.05
CA LEU A 638 3.05 1.21 0.54
C LEU A 638 3.33 1.44 -0.95
N ALA A 639 2.30 1.68 -1.76
CA ALA A 639 2.48 2.06 -3.16
C ALA A 639 3.22 3.41 -3.29
N ALA A 640 2.86 4.39 -2.46
CA ALA A 640 3.55 5.68 -2.37
C ALA A 640 5.03 5.51 -1.97
N PHE A 641 5.30 4.65 -0.99
CA PHE A 641 6.66 4.30 -0.55
C PHE A 641 7.49 3.71 -1.70
N GLN A 642 6.97 2.73 -2.43
CA GLN A 642 7.70 2.12 -3.55
C GLN A 642 7.92 3.11 -4.71
N LEU A 643 6.92 3.94 -5.02
CA LEU A 643 7.01 4.96 -6.07
C LEU A 643 8.09 6.01 -5.76
N VAL A 644 8.09 6.57 -4.54
CA VAL A 644 9.08 7.56 -4.13
C VAL A 644 10.46 6.91 -4.12
N ARG A 645 10.63 5.74 -3.48
CA ARG A 645 11.90 5.02 -3.41
C ARG A 645 12.50 4.77 -4.80
N ALA A 646 11.70 4.28 -5.75
CA ALA A 646 12.15 3.95 -7.09
C ALA A 646 12.54 5.18 -7.94
N THR A 647 12.03 6.37 -7.58
CA THR A 647 12.22 7.60 -8.36
C THR A 647 13.21 8.57 -7.72
N LEU A 648 13.66 8.28 -6.50
CA LEU A 648 14.68 9.05 -5.79
C LEU A 648 15.99 9.08 -6.58
N LYS A 649 16.45 10.28 -6.91
CA LYS A 649 17.73 10.53 -7.55
C LYS A 649 18.41 11.70 -6.89
N TRP A 650 19.72 11.57 -6.71
CA TRP A 650 20.57 12.61 -6.15
C TRP A 650 21.85 12.70 -6.97
N GLU A 651 22.07 13.84 -7.60
CA GLU A 651 23.29 14.10 -8.37
C GLU A 651 24.39 14.61 -7.42
N GLN A 652 25.24 13.69 -6.94
CA GLN A 652 26.48 14.04 -6.24
C GLN A 652 27.58 14.45 -7.23
N SER A 653 28.35 15.50 -6.90
CA SER A 653 29.72 15.63 -7.40
C SER A 653 30.62 14.60 -6.69
N GLN A 654 31.14 13.61 -7.43
CA GLN A 654 31.76 12.36 -6.96
C GLN A 654 32.98 12.46 -6.00
N ALA A 655 33.05 11.53 -5.03
CA ALA A 655 34.23 10.67 -4.75
C ALA A 655 33.82 9.42 -3.92
N SER A 656 34.37 8.25 -4.22
CA SER A 656 34.02 6.93 -3.67
C SER A 656 34.92 6.44 -2.52
N ALA A 657 34.40 5.61 -1.61
CA ALA A 657 35.17 4.90 -0.57
C ALA A 657 34.86 3.37 -0.56
N PRO A 658 35.83 2.50 -0.20
CA PRO A 658 35.67 1.03 -0.27
C PRO A 658 35.24 0.38 1.06
N ALA A 659 34.68 -0.84 0.98
CA ALA A 659 34.22 -1.66 2.10
C ALA A 659 35.35 -2.38 2.88
N ALA A 660 35.16 -2.62 4.19
CA ALA A 660 36.12 -3.30 5.09
C ALA A 660 35.59 -4.63 5.68
N PRO A 661 36.43 -5.68 5.89
CA PRO A 661 36.06 -6.95 6.52
C PRO A 661 36.37 -7.02 8.03
N GLY A 662 35.66 -7.88 8.76
CA GLY A 662 35.63 -7.94 10.25
C GLY A 662 36.73 -8.74 10.97
N CYS A 663 36.87 -8.51 12.28
CA CYS A 663 37.81 -9.18 13.20
C CYS A 663 37.13 -9.50 14.55
N ALA A 664 37.32 -10.72 15.08
CA ALA A 664 36.98 -11.11 16.46
C ALA A 664 37.93 -12.22 16.92
N ASP A 665 38.41 -12.18 18.18
CA ASP A 665 39.11 -13.32 18.81
C ASP A 665 38.68 -13.57 20.27
N ALA A 666 39.03 -14.76 20.76
CA ALA A 666 38.48 -15.38 21.96
C ALA A 666 39.16 -14.96 23.29
N GLN A 667 39.87 -13.82 23.35
CA GLN A 667 40.64 -13.42 24.53
C GLN A 667 40.07 -12.25 25.36
N GLY A 668 38.86 -11.78 25.05
CA GLY A 668 38.15 -10.82 25.93
C GLY A 668 38.73 -9.41 25.91
N HIS A 669 39.28 -8.99 24.77
CA HIS A 669 39.61 -7.58 24.50
C HIS A 669 38.39 -6.86 23.89
N GLY A 670 38.24 -5.56 24.18
CA GLY A 670 37.21 -4.70 23.58
C GLY A 670 37.45 -4.40 22.09
N PRO A 671 36.50 -3.73 21.41
CA PRO A 671 36.50 -3.49 19.96
C PRO A 671 37.68 -2.65 19.43
N ASP A 672 38.40 -1.97 20.32
CA ASP A 672 39.54 -1.07 20.02
C ASP A 672 40.78 -1.83 19.50
N ALA A 673 40.69 -3.15 19.36
CA ALA A 673 41.83 -4.00 19.05
C ALA A 673 42.38 -3.86 17.60
N CYS A 674 41.83 -2.99 16.75
CA CYS A 674 42.20 -2.93 15.33
C CYS A 674 42.28 -1.50 14.78
N GLU A 675 43.49 -1.08 14.39
CA GLU A 675 43.73 0.08 13.52
C GLU A 675 44.34 -0.43 12.20
N GLY A 676 43.66 -0.23 11.06
CA GLY A 676 44.21 -0.58 9.73
C GLY A 676 44.48 -2.07 9.47
N GLY A 677 43.77 -2.98 10.16
CA GLY A 677 43.93 -4.43 9.97
C GLY A 677 45.16 -5.05 10.66
N LYS A 678 45.70 -4.40 11.71
CA LYS A 678 46.69 -4.98 12.63
C LYS A 678 46.28 -4.79 14.08
N GLU A 679 46.62 -5.78 14.92
CA GLU A 679 46.40 -5.79 16.37
C GLU A 679 46.99 -4.54 17.04
N ALA A 680 46.13 -3.71 17.63
CA ALA A 680 46.49 -2.67 18.57
C ALA A 680 45.95 -3.10 19.95
N GLY A 681 46.79 -3.19 20.99
CA GLY A 681 46.36 -3.75 22.28
C GLY A 681 45.20 -3.00 22.93
N GLY A 682 44.03 -3.65 23.03
CA GLY A 682 42.84 -3.11 23.68
C GLY A 682 42.96 -2.99 25.20
N LYS A 683 42.24 -2.03 25.78
CA LYS A 683 42.20 -1.72 27.23
C LYS A 683 41.46 -2.82 28.00
N ALA A 684 41.99 -3.24 29.16
CA ALA A 684 41.31 -4.24 29.98
C ALA A 684 40.05 -3.67 30.63
N PHE A 685 38.98 -4.47 30.78
CA PHE A 685 37.71 -4.01 31.39
C PHE A 685 37.88 -3.36 32.77
N ALA A 686 38.86 -3.80 33.56
CA ALA A 686 39.17 -3.22 34.88
C ALA A 686 39.73 -1.79 34.81
N ASP A 687 40.25 -1.37 33.66
CA ASP A 687 40.87 -0.06 33.46
C ASP A 687 39.87 1.00 33.00
N TYR A 688 38.62 0.61 32.68
CA TYR A 688 37.57 1.55 32.33
C TYR A 688 37.17 2.40 33.54
N PRO A 689 37.07 3.73 33.43
CA PRO A 689 36.81 4.61 34.57
C PRO A 689 35.41 4.42 35.17
N HIS A 690 34.42 4.01 34.35
CA HIS A 690 33.05 3.76 34.77
C HIS A 690 32.71 2.28 34.50
N ARG A 691 32.31 1.55 35.54
CA ARG A 691 32.06 0.11 35.48
C ARG A 691 30.83 -0.28 36.29
N CYS A 692 29.96 -1.11 35.71
CA CYS A 692 28.80 -1.74 36.33
C CYS A 692 28.95 -3.27 36.27
N LEU A 693 30.12 -3.78 36.68
CA LEU A 693 30.43 -5.20 36.58
C LEU A 693 30.05 -5.93 37.88
N PRO A 694 29.67 -7.23 37.83
CA PRO A 694 29.40 -8.01 39.03
C PRO A 694 30.61 -8.05 39.97
N GLY A 695 30.50 -7.39 41.13
CA GLY A 695 31.57 -7.32 42.13
C GLY A 695 32.63 -6.23 41.89
N ASP A 696 32.54 -5.45 40.82
CA ASP A 696 33.44 -4.32 40.51
C ASP A 696 32.63 -3.14 39.93
N ARG A 697 31.77 -2.56 40.78
CA ARG A 697 30.96 -1.38 40.45
C ARG A 697 31.65 -0.11 40.93
N THR A 698 31.67 0.89 40.06
CA THR A 698 32.23 2.23 40.34
C THR A 698 31.25 3.15 41.05
N ALA A 699 29.94 2.91 40.91
CA ALA A 699 28.88 3.63 41.61
C ALA A 699 27.75 2.67 42.06
N ASP A 700 27.17 2.96 43.21
CA ASP A 700 26.02 2.21 43.74
C ASP A 700 24.82 2.37 42.80
N GLY A 701 24.21 1.25 42.41
CA GLY A 701 23.09 1.24 41.45
C GLY A 701 23.48 1.60 40.01
N CYS A 702 24.78 1.69 39.70
CA CYS A 702 25.31 1.96 38.36
C CYS A 702 24.91 3.30 37.73
N SER A 703 24.51 4.27 38.56
CA SER A 703 24.30 5.65 38.13
C SER A 703 25.63 6.39 38.16
N MET A 704 26.16 6.70 36.98
CA MET A 704 27.50 7.25 36.79
C MET A 704 27.44 8.76 36.58
N ARG A 705 28.46 9.46 37.06
CA ARG A 705 28.68 10.88 36.79
C ARG A 705 30.14 11.15 36.51
N ASP A 706 30.44 11.56 35.29
CA ASP A 706 31.77 11.98 34.91
C ASP A 706 32.04 13.43 35.39
N ALA A 707 33.07 13.60 36.21
CA ALA A 707 33.37 14.89 36.83
C ALA A 707 33.97 15.90 35.85
N ALA A 708 34.69 15.44 34.82
CA ALA A 708 35.38 16.31 33.85
C ALA A 708 34.41 16.92 32.84
N THR A 709 33.40 16.15 32.43
CA THR A 709 32.44 16.54 31.39
C THR A 709 31.07 16.91 31.95
N GLY A 710 30.76 16.50 33.19
CA GLY A 710 29.43 16.65 33.78
C GLY A 710 28.39 15.66 33.21
N LEU A 711 28.80 14.72 32.36
CA LEU A 711 27.93 13.70 31.79
C LEU A 711 27.43 12.76 32.89
N THR A 712 26.12 12.56 32.94
CA THR A 712 25.43 11.65 33.87
C THR A 712 24.67 10.61 33.05
N PHE A 713 24.71 9.34 33.45
CA PHE A 713 24.06 8.22 32.77
C PHE A 713 23.90 7.02 33.70
N ASP A 714 22.91 6.16 33.45
CA ASP A 714 22.78 4.90 34.18
C ASP A 714 23.32 3.76 33.31
N LEU A 715 24.45 3.21 33.72
CA LEU A 715 25.12 2.15 32.99
C LEU A 715 24.34 0.82 33.16
N PRO A 716 24.10 0.03 32.09
CA PRO A 716 23.51 -1.29 32.21
C PRO A 716 24.40 -2.27 32.99
N GLU A 717 23.79 -3.34 33.51
CA GLU A 717 24.52 -4.40 34.23
C GLU A 717 25.49 -5.12 33.28
N ASN A 718 26.71 -5.40 33.73
CA ASN A 718 27.81 -5.96 32.94
C ASN A 718 28.40 -5.02 31.87
N TRP A 719 28.12 -3.72 31.93
CA TRP A 719 28.71 -2.75 31.01
C TRP A 719 29.83 -1.92 31.65
N VAL A 720 30.72 -1.43 30.80
CA VAL A 720 31.74 -0.44 31.11
C VAL A 720 31.57 0.80 30.24
N ALA A 721 32.11 1.94 30.67
CA ALA A 721 32.13 3.15 29.86
C ALA A 721 33.43 3.95 30.04
N ASP A 722 33.88 4.57 28.95
CA ASP A 722 34.98 5.53 28.93
C ASP A 722 34.50 6.86 28.36
N VAL A 723 34.71 7.96 29.10
CA VAL A 723 34.19 9.29 28.75
C VAL A 723 35.36 10.19 28.43
N THR A 724 35.32 10.79 27.24
CA THR A 724 36.36 11.71 26.77
C THR A 724 35.81 13.13 26.65
N PRO A 725 36.48 14.14 27.25
CA PRO A 725 36.10 15.54 27.06
C PRO A 725 36.22 15.96 25.60
N ALA A 726 35.12 16.48 25.03
CA ALA A 726 35.06 17.03 23.69
C ALA A 726 34.11 18.24 23.66
N SER A 727 34.25 19.07 22.62
CA SER A 727 33.44 20.26 22.40
C SER A 727 32.68 20.12 21.07
N PRO A 728 31.37 20.45 20.99
CA PRO A 728 30.55 21.11 22.03
C PRO A 728 29.97 20.17 23.10
N LEU A 729 30.01 18.85 22.88
CA LEU A 729 29.46 17.83 23.78
C LEU A 729 30.51 16.74 24.05
N PRO A 730 30.50 16.09 25.23
CA PRO A 730 31.43 15.01 25.55
C PRO A 730 31.20 13.77 24.70
N ARG A 731 32.25 12.97 24.49
CA ARG A 731 32.14 11.67 23.83
C ARG A 731 32.23 10.56 24.86
N ALA A 732 31.60 9.44 24.58
CA ALA A 732 31.74 8.27 25.42
C ALA A 732 31.64 6.99 24.60
N GLU A 733 32.33 5.96 25.05
CA GLU A 733 32.16 4.59 24.57
C GLU A 733 31.56 3.74 25.68
N PHE A 734 30.60 2.89 25.33
CA PHE A 734 29.94 1.94 26.21
C PHE A 734 30.11 0.54 25.62
N ALA A 735 30.55 -0.42 26.43
CA ALA A 735 30.79 -1.79 25.97
C ALA A 735 30.30 -2.82 26.99
N GLU A 736 29.75 -3.93 26.48
CA GLU A 736 29.29 -5.07 27.29
C GLU A 736 30.43 -6.07 27.56
N GLN A 737 30.58 -6.52 28.82
CA GLN A 737 31.63 -7.48 29.23
C GLN A 737 31.38 -8.91 28.70
N ALA A 738 30.13 -9.27 28.41
CA ALA A 738 29.76 -10.61 27.97
C ALA A 738 29.83 -10.75 26.43
N GLY A 739 31.00 -11.10 25.89
CA GLY A 739 31.09 -11.63 24.52
C GLY A 739 31.27 -10.63 23.38
N SER A 740 31.75 -9.41 23.64
CA SER A 740 32.29 -8.46 22.62
C SER A 740 31.37 -8.09 21.44
N ALA A 741 30.08 -8.41 21.47
CA ALA A 741 29.19 -8.20 20.34
C ALA A 741 28.63 -6.75 20.29
N HIS A 742 28.39 -6.13 21.44
CA HIS A 742 27.65 -4.88 21.57
C HIS A 742 28.49 -3.73 22.12
N SER A 743 28.54 -2.65 21.34
CA SER A 743 29.16 -1.38 21.71
C SER A 743 28.27 -0.22 21.27
N LEU A 744 28.28 0.84 22.07
CA LEU A 744 27.57 2.09 21.81
C LEU A 744 28.56 3.25 21.91
N TRP A 745 28.42 4.24 21.05
CA TRP A 745 29.28 5.42 21.02
C TRP A 745 28.45 6.69 21.11
N LEU A 746 28.70 7.49 22.14
CA LEU A 746 28.16 8.83 22.28
C LEU A 746 29.08 9.83 21.55
N ASN A 747 28.50 10.58 20.62
CA ASN A 747 29.14 11.63 19.82
C ASN A 747 30.45 11.17 19.14
N PRO A 748 30.49 10.01 18.43
CA PRO A 748 31.70 9.51 17.78
C PRO A 748 32.31 10.54 16.82
N ALA A 749 33.63 10.51 16.66
CA ALA A 749 34.34 11.42 15.76
C ALA A 749 34.11 11.07 14.29
N ASP A 750 34.27 9.78 13.97
CA ASP A 750 34.29 9.22 12.63
C ASP A 750 33.37 8.01 12.61
N TRP A 751 32.05 8.23 12.46
CA TRP A 751 31.08 7.13 12.41
C TRP A 751 30.97 6.60 10.97
N PRO A 752 31.33 5.33 10.70
CA PRO A 752 31.50 4.82 9.34
C PRO A 752 30.17 4.59 8.59
N GLN A 753 29.03 4.61 9.28
CA GLN A 753 27.71 4.34 8.68
C GLN A 753 26.83 5.59 8.50
N GLY A 754 27.40 6.80 8.56
CA GLY A 754 26.64 8.05 8.41
C GLY A 754 25.65 8.27 9.57
N ASP A 755 24.35 8.34 9.30
CA ASP A 755 23.33 8.47 10.37
C ASP A 755 22.73 7.12 10.80
N ARG A 756 23.06 6.02 10.10
CA ARG A 756 22.50 4.70 10.41
C ARG A 756 22.93 4.25 11.81
N GLY A 757 21.94 3.84 12.60
CA GLY A 757 22.14 3.31 13.95
C GLY A 757 22.41 4.36 15.03
N CYS A 758 22.25 5.65 14.73
CA CYS A 758 22.39 6.74 15.69
C CYS A 758 21.05 7.21 16.23
N PHE A 759 21.01 7.52 17.53
CA PHE A 759 19.81 7.96 18.24
C PHE A 759 20.10 9.20 19.07
N LEU A 760 19.17 10.17 19.11
CA LEU A 760 19.38 11.41 19.88
C LEU A 760 19.10 11.18 21.35
N THR A 761 19.94 11.81 22.16
CA THR A 761 19.84 11.88 23.61
C THR A 761 19.97 13.35 24.02
N ARG A 762 19.76 13.64 25.32
CA ARG A 762 20.00 14.99 25.87
C ARG A 762 21.48 15.38 25.89
N ALA A 763 22.39 14.43 25.65
CA ALA A 763 23.83 14.62 25.59
C ALA A 763 24.43 14.49 24.16
N GLY A 764 23.60 14.39 23.12
CA GLY A 764 24.04 14.23 21.72
C GLY A 764 23.63 12.88 21.12
N GLN A 765 24.32 12.40 20.08
CA GLN A 765 23.98 11.16 19.38
C GLN A 765 24.62 9.93 20.04
N LEU A 766 23.81 8.92 20.33
CA LEU A 766 24.23 7.59 20.76
C LEU A 766 24.11 6.64 19.58
N CYS A 767 25.24 6.14 19.07
CA CYS A 767 25.33 5.34 17.86
C CYS A 767 25.70 3.89 18.15
N THR A 768 25.18 2.97 17.34
CA THR A 768 25.57 1.56 17.34
C THR A 768 25.38 0.95 15.96
N ASP A 769 26.01 -0.20 15.72
CA ASP A 769 25.85 -0.93 14.47
C ASP A 769 24.40 -1.45 14.38
N PRO A 770 23.56 -0.95 13.44
CA PRO A 770 22.15 -1.31 13.35
C PRO A 770 21.94 -2.80 13.09
N ASP A 771 22.88 -3.46 12.41
CA ASP A 771 22.80 -4.88 12.08
C ASP A 771 23.07 -5.77 13.32
N ARG A 772 23.50 -5.17 14.43
CA ARG A 772 23.76 -5.85 15.72
C ARG A 772 22.72 -5.54 16.79
N ILE A 773 21.66 -4.79 16.46
CA ILE A 773 20.61 -4.47 17.42
C ILE A 773 19.72 -5.71 17.63
N ASP A 774 19.98 -6.44 18.70
CA ASP A 774 19.06 -7.44 19.24
C ASP A 774 18.16 -6.86 20.34
N GLU A 775 17.23 -7.67 20.86
CA GLU A 775 16.30 -7.22 21.91
C GLU A 775 17.00 -6.77 23.20
N ALA A 776 18.18 -7.31 23.52
CA ALA A 776 18.93 -6.94 24.71
C ALA A 776 19.60 -5.58 24.51
N LEU A 777 20.30 -5.40 23.39
CA LEU A 777 20.92 -4.13 23.03
C LEU A 777 19.89 -3.02 22.87
N ALA A 778 18.72 -3.29 22.31
CA ALA A 778 17.64 -2.32 22.19
C ALA A 778 17.18 -1.78 23.55
N ARG A 779 17.05 -2.65 24.57
CA ARG A 779 16.69 -2.24 25.94
C ARG A 779 17.79 -1.40 26.61
N ASP A 780 19.05 -1.79 26.42
CA ASP A 780 20.19 -1.06 26.98
C ASP A 780 20.36 0.31 26.32
N LEU A 781 20.12 0.39 25.02
CA LEU A 781 20.09 1.62 24.24
C LEU A 781 18.97 2.55 24.70
N GLN A 782 17.74 2.06 24.91
CA GLN A 782 16.64 2.85 25.47
C GLN A 782 16.98 3.40 26.87
N LYS A 783 17.59 2.58 27.74
CA LYS A 783 18.02 3.00 29.07
C LYS A 783 19.04 4.14 29.01
N LEU A 784 20.04 4.03 28.13
CA LEU A 784 21.06 5.08 27.97
C LEU A 784 20.47 6.34 27.33
N GLN A 785 19.59 6.23 26.32
CA GLN A 785 18.92 7.39 25.71
C GLN A 785 18.18 8.26 26.73
N VAL A 786 17.44 7.62 27.64
CA VAL A 786 16.67 8.32 28.67
C VAL A 786 17.58 8.93 29.74
N THR A 787 18.70 8.29 30.08
CA THR A 787 19.51 8.68 31.24
C THR A 787 20.66 9.62 30.91
N LEU A 788 21.19 9.56 29.68
CA LEU A 788 22.28 10.41 29.20
C LEU A 788 21.92 11.89 29.22
N THR A 789 22.61 12.65 30.07
CA THR A 789 22.46 14.11 30.11
C THR A 789 23.69 14.83 30.67
N THR A 790 23.88 16.08 30.26
CA THR A 790 24.80 17.05 30.88
C THR A 790 24.04 18.13 31.69
N GLY A 791 22.70 18.01 31.73
CA GLY A 791 21.75 18.87 32.43
C GLY A 791 21.29 18.29 33.76
N GLU A 792 20.74 19.14 34.61
CA GLU A 792 20.08 18.73 35.86
C GLU A 792 18.58 18.62 35.60
N VAL A 793 17.95 17.53 36.04
CA VAL A 793 16.49 17.35 35.92
C VAL A 793 15.79 18.16 37.01
N LEU A 794 15.01 19.16 36.59
CA LEU A 794 14.26 20.05 37.48
C LEU A 794 13.02 19.36 38.06
N ARG A 795 12.26 18.63 37.22
CA ARG A 795 11.02 17.97 37.62
C ARG A 795 10.79 16.70 36.79
N ARG A 796 10.23 15.67 37.43
CA ARG A 796 9.65 14.47 36.80
C ARG A 796 8.20 14.32 37.27
N CYS A 797 7.24 14.19 36.36
CA CYS A 797 5.85 13.90 36.69
C CYS A 797 5.64 12.40 36.88
N GLY A 798 4.69 12.04 37.75
CA GLY A 798 4.25 10.65 37.91
C GLY A 798 3.15 10.32 36.89
N ASN A 799 2.16 9.53 37.31
CA ASN A 799 1.03 9.13 36.47
C ASN A 799 -0.04 10.23 36.25
N GLU A 800 0.22 11.45 36.73
CA GLU A 800 -0.66 12.61 36.60
C GLU A 800 0.15 13.82 36.14
N ASP A 801 -0.51 14.70 35.40
CA ASP A 801 0.05 16.00 35.02
C ASP A 801 0.58 16.75 36.24
N CYS A 802 1.71 17.44 36.09
CA CYS A 802 2.29 18.20 37.18
C CYS A 802 2.87 19.55 36.73
N THR A 803 2.93 20.50 37.66
CA THR A 803 3.55 21.81 37.41
C THR A 803 5.02 21.81 37.86
N PHE A 804 5.83 22.63 37.20
CA PHE A 804 7.22 22.91 37.60
C PHE A 804 7.46 24.40 37.76
N GLU A 805 8.43 24.75 38.61
CA GLU A 805 8.86 26.13 38.82
C GLU A 805 10.37 26.18 39.12
N GLN A 806 11.07 27.03 38.39
CA GLN A 806 12.46 27.42 38.60
C GLN A 806 12.48 28.92 38.90
N ARG A 807 13.14 29.29 40.00
CA ARG A 807 13.15 30.68 40.48
C ARG A 807 14.16 31.58 39.76
N ASN A 808 15.26 31.01 39.27
CA ASN A 808 16.31 31.77 38.62
C ASN A 808 17.04 30.93 37.54
N PRO A 809 16.98 31.32 36.26
CA PRO A 809 16.01 32.25 35.68
C PRO A 809 14.55 31.83 35.96
N ALA A 810 13.63 32.79 35.99
CA ALA A 810 12.21 32.51 36.23
C ALA A 810 11.64 31.68 35.07
N PHE A 811 11.26 30.44 35.34
CA PHE A 811 10.74 29.50 34.34
C PHE A 811 9.79 28.51 35.01
N ALA A 812 8.54 28.51 34.58
CA ALA A 812 7.50 27.67 35.16
C ALA A 812 6.52 27.20 34.08
N GLY A 813 5.85 26.08 34.34
CA GLY A 813 4.82 25.60 33.45
C GLY A 813 4.18 24.29 33.91
N LYS A 814 3.47 23.65 32.99
CA LYS A 814 2.77 22.38 33.21
C LYS A 814 3.36 21.31 32.28
N LEU A 815 3.51 20.11 32.81
CA LEU A 815 3.96 18.93 32.09
C LEU A 815 2.85 17.87 32.12
N PRO A 816 2.70 17.08 31.05
CA PRO A 816 1.84 15.89 31.07
C PRO A 816 2.37 14.83 32.05
N ALA A 817 1.54 13.83 32.35
CA ALA A 817 1.98 12.62 33.06
C ALA A 817 3.20 11.97 32.38
N GLY A 818 4.15 11.44 33.16
CA GLY A 818 5.41 10.83 32.67
C GLY A 818 6.52 11.84 32.33
N TRP A 819 6.16 13.03 31.86
CA TRP A 819 7.12 14.01 31.38
C TRP A 819 8.03 14.60 32.45
N SER A 820 9.24 14.91 32.01
CA SER A 820 10.31 15.51 32.79
C SER A 820 10.85 16.75 32.09
N VAL A 821 11.41 17.68 32.86
CA VAL A 821 12.05 18.90 32.36
C VAL A 821 13.38 19.14 33.05
N GLU A 822 14.36 19.62 32.30
CA GLU A 822 15.65 20.06 32.83
C GLU A 822 15.63 21.51 33.32
N VAL A 823 16.60 21.84 34.18
CA VAL A 823 16.87 23.21 34.60
C VAL A 823 17.15 24.06 33.36
N ALA A 824 16.33 25.09 33.15
CA ALA A 824 16.47 26.00 32.02
C ALA A 824 17.72 26.86 32.17
N ARG A 825 18.47 26.99 31.07
CA ARG A 825 19.72 27.76 31.00
C ARG A 825 19.58 28.92 30.02
N PRO A 826 20.10 30.12 30.35
CA PRO A 826 20.09 31.24 29.42
C PRO A 826 21.04 30.98 28.26
N LEU A 827 20.58 31.28 27.04
CA LEU A 827 21.36 31.33 25.82
C LEU A 827 22.09 32.68 25.70
N ALA A 828 23.04 32.76 24.77
CA ALA A 828 23.81 33.98 24.52
C ALA A 828 22.94 35.19 24.12
N ASP A 829 21.78 34.94 23.52
CA ASP A 829 20.79 35.95 23.11
C ASP A 829 19.78 36.32 24.22
N GLY A 830 19.92 35.74 25.41
CA GLY A 830 19.07 35.99 26.58
C GLY A 830 17.79 35.15 26.64
N ARG A 831 17.50 34.31 25.63
CA ARG A 831 16.39 33.34 25.70
C ARG A 831 16.73 32.18 26.64
N LEU A 832 15.73 31.45 27.10
CA LEU A 832 15.92 30.25 27.91
C LEU A 832 15.94 29.00 27.03
N SER A 833 16.82 28.06 27.33
CA SER A 833 16.84 26.73 26.71
C SER A 833 16.64 25.64 27.76
N ALA A 834 15.82 24.65 27.45
CA ALA A 834 15.55 23.51 28.32
C ALA A 834 15.21 22.27 27.48
N TRP A 835 15.55 21.10 28.01
CA TRP A 835 15.09 19.81 27.48
C TRP A 835 13.87 19.32 28.25
N PHE A 836 12.91 18.79 27.50
CA PHE A 836 11.71 18.11 27.98
C PHE A 836 11.76 16.67 27.46
N PHE A 837 11.46 15.70 28.30
CA PHE A 837 11.58 14.31 27.89
C PHE A 837 10.65 13.38 28.66
N ASP A 838 10.31 12.27 28.02
CA ASP A 838 9.49 11.19 28.58
C ASP A 838 9.90 9.86 27.96
N GLN A 839 9.41 8.75 28.52
CA GLN A 839 9.50 7.43 27.93
C GLN A 839 8.12 6.78 27.98
N ASP A 840 7.57 6.40 26.83
CA ASP A 840 6.26 5.77 26.78
C ASP A 840 6.26 4.32 27.30
N GLY A 841 5.07 3.71 27.39
CA GLY A 841 4.92 2.32 27.84
C GLY A 841 5.57 1.26 26.93
N GLY A 842 5.94 1.63 25.70
CA GLY A 842 6.68 0.80 24.75
C GLY A 842 8.20 1.03 24.80
N GLY A 843 8.68 1.93 25.65
CA GLY A 843 10.10 2.25 25.79
C GLY A 843 10.61 3.31 24.82
N ASN A 844 9.73 3.93 24.01
CA ASN A 844 10.14 4.97 23.06
C ASN A 844 10.50 6.26 23.80
N PHE A 845 11.64 6.84 23.45
CA PHE A 845 12.12 8.08 24.04
C PHE A 845 11.46 9.29 23.37
N LYS A 846 10.80 10.12 24.17
CA LYS A 846 10.22 11.40 23.75
C LYS A 846 11.18 12.53 24.14
N LEU A 847 11.53 13.40 23.21
CA LEU A 847 12.42 14.54 23.44
C LEU A 847 11.90 15.79 22.73
N ALA A 848 11.69 16.86 23.50
CA ALA A 848 11.37 18.20 23.00
C ALA A 848 12.33 19.23 23.57
N GLY A 849 12.70 20.22 22.77
CA GLY A 849 13.69 21.24 23.12
C GLY A 849 13.13 22.65 22.99
N LEU A 850 13.20 23.44 24.06
CA LEU A 850 12.91 24.88 24.02
C LEU A 850 14.16 25.63 23.55
N ASN A 851 14.03 26.40 22.47
CA ASN A 851 15.11 27.15 21.81
C ASN A 851 16.36 26.29 21.58
N LYS A 852 16.15 25.03 21.16
CA LYS A 852 17.22 24.10 20.77
C LYS A 852 17.28 24.05 19.26
N ASP A 853 18.49 24.11 18.71
CA ASP A 853 18.70 24.01 17.28
C ASP A 853 18.49 22.57 16.80
N GLY A 854 17.95 22.42 15.59
CA GLY A 854 17.76 21.12 14.95
C GLY A 854 16.50 20.36 15.35
N GLY A 855 15.53 20.97 16.04
CA GLY A 855 14.22 20.34 16.26
C GLY A 855 13.25 20.61 15.10
N GLU A 856 12.27 19.75 14.95
CA GLU A 856 11.21 19.78 13.92
C GLU A 856 9.84 20.05 14.57
N ALA A 857 8.79 20.25 13.76
CA ALA A 857 7.40 20.44 14.22
C ALA A 857 7.26 21.47 15.38
N CYS A 858 7.88 22.65 15.24
CA CYS A 858 7.99 23.60 16.34
C CYS A 858 6.66 24.30 16.69
N ARG A 859 6.38 24.50 17.98
CA ARG A 859 5.31 25.36 18.50
C ARG A 859 5.89 26.67 19.03
N GLN A 860 5.29 27.79 18.66
CA GLN A 860 5.67 29.10 19.19
C GLN A 860 5.11 29.29 20.60
N THR A 861 5.97 29.64 21.54
CA THR A 861 5.62 29.89 22.95
C THR A 861 6.04 31.31 23.34
N PRO A 862 5.55 31.83 24.48
CA PRO A 862 6.03 33.13 24.99
C PRO A 862 7.54 33.21 25.23
N LEU A 863 8.23 32.07 25.30
CA LEU A 863 9.68 31.98 25.56
C LEU A 863 10.50 31.61 24.33
N GLY A 864 9.86 31.47 23.16
CA GLY A 864 10.48 31.07 21.90
C GLY A 864 9.94 29.73 21.38
N ALA A 865 10.69 29.08 20.49
CA ALA A 865 10.24 27.88 19.80
C ALA A 865 10.47 26.63 20.66
N LEU A 866 9.42 25.83 20.86
CA LEU A 866 9.49 24.48 21.42
C LEU A 866 9.39 23.48 20.27
N CYS A 867 10.45 22.73 20.01
CA CYS A 867 10.53 21.82 18.87
C CYS A 867 10.65 20.36 19.30
N GLU A 868 10.16 19.47 18.47
CA GLU A 868 10.19 18.01 18.63
C GLU A 868 11.53 17.47 18.10
N PHE A 869 12.14 16.50 18.80
CA PHE A 869 13.40 15.86 18.39
C PHE A 869 13.26 14.34 18.19
N THR A 870 12.08 13.79 18.49
CA THR A 870 11.74 12.37 18.40
C THR A 870 10.27 12.27 17.93
N PRO A 871 9.89 11.30 17.07
CA PRO A 871 8.56 11.25 16.43
C PRO A 871 7.42 10.76 17.34
N TYR A 872 7.68 10.46 18.62
CA TYR A 872 6.74 9.80 19.53
C TYR A 872 5.88 10.75 20.38
N ILE A 873 5.85 12.03 20.02
CA ILE A 873 5.17 13.03 20.84
C ILE A 873 3.80 13.32 20.23
N SER A 874 2.73 13.09 21.00
CA SER A 874 1.39 13.44 20.50
C SER A 874 1.19 14.95 20.45
N THR A 875 0.38 15.41 19.51
CA THR A 875 0.02 16.84 19.39
C THR A 875 -0.55 17.39 20.70
N GLN A 876 -1.35 16.60 21.42
CA GLN A 876 -1.93 17.00 22.70
C GLN A 876 -0.88 17.20 23.80
N GLU A 877 0.14 16.33 23.88
CA GLU A 877 1.25 16.47 24.83
C GLU A 877 2.07 17.73 24.51
N MET A 878 2.43 17.95 23.25
CA MET A 878 3.16 19.14 22.82
C MET A 878 2.40 20.42 23.10
N ASP A 879 1.12 20.46 22.78
CA ASP A 879 0.28 21.64 22.98
C ASP A 879 0.12 21.95 24.47
N LEU A 880 0.02 20.94 25.33
CA LEU A 880 -0.03 21.12 26.78
C LEU A 880 1.26 21.75 27.31
N ILE A 881 2.42 21.25 26.88
CA ILE A 881 3.72 21.79 27.28
C ILE A 881 3.86 23.24 26.78
N ALA A 882 3.56 23.48 25.49
CA ALA A 882 3.71 24.78 24.85
C ALA A 882 2.78 25.87 25.43
N ALA A 883 1.54 25.53 25.75
CA ALA A 883 0.52 26.49 26.16
C ALA A 883 0.72 27.03 27.60
N ASN A 884 1.56 26.39 28.42
CA ASN A 884 1.62 26.65 29.85
C ASN A 884 2.94 27.29 30.34
N PHE A 885 3.81 27.75 29.44
CA PHE A 885 5.03 28.43 29.87
C PHE A 885 4.76 29.82 30.44
N SER A 886 5.34 30.07 31.61
CA SER A 886 5.34 31.36 32.27
C SER A 886 6.74 31.64 32.84
N GLY A 887 7.14 32.92 32.83
CA GLY A 887 8.48 33.35 33.26
C GLY A 887 9.35 33.72 32.08
N GLY A 888 9.67 35.01 31.98
CA GLY A 888 10.24 35.65 30.79
C GLY A 888 10.05 37.17 30.77
N SER A 889 9.31 37.74 31.74
CA SER A 889 9.36 39.17 31.98
C SER A 889 10.74 39.54 32.52
N THR A 890 11.54 40.21 31.70
CA THR A 890 12.45 41.23 32.23
C THR A 890 11.69 42.01 33.30
N PRO A 891 12.22 42.22 34.51
CA PRO A 891 11.57 43.15 35.42
C PRO A 891 11.48 44.47 34.65
N SER A 892 10.25 44.94 34.42
CA SER A 892 10.01 46.33 34.13
C SER A 892 10.68 47.09 35.26
N ARG A 893 11.87 47.62 34.97
CA ARG A 893 12.47 48.65 35.79
C ARG A 893 11.57 49.86 35.56
N ALA A 894 10.47 49.91 36.30
CA ALA A 894 10.01 51.20 36.79
C ALA A 894 11.26 51.85 37.36
N LEU A 895 11.76 52.89 36.69
CA LEU A 895 12.77 53.76 37.25
C LEU A 895 12.29 54.10 38.67
N PRO A 896 12.99 53.71 39.75
CA PRO A 896 12.81 54.43 40.98
C PRO A 896 13.16 55.88 40.62
N SER A 897 12.24 56.79 40.92
CA SER A 897 12.48 58.23 40.79
C SER A 897 13.89 58.53 41.30
N ALA A 898 14.65 59.25 40.47
CA ALA A 898 16.03 59.61 40.75
C ALA A 898 16.18 60.02 42.21
N VAL A 899 16.92 59.23 43.00
CA VAL A 899 17.44 59.73 44.27
C VAL A 899 18.44 60.79 43.89
N GLN A 900 18.07 62.06 44.06
CA GLN A 900 19.02 63.15 44.05
C GLN A 900 19.98 62.94 45.21
N VAL A 901 21.16 62.43 44.88
CA VAL A 901 22.30 62.47 45.79
C VAL A 901 22.87 63.87 45.68
N ASP A 902 22.83 64.63 46.77
CA ASP A 902 23.45 65.95 46.79
C ASP A 902 24.98 65.85 46.61
N ALA A 903 25.59 66.92 46.11
CA ALA A 903 27.03 66.96 45.85
C ALA A 903 27.87 66.76 47.13
N ALA A 904 27.32 67.04 48.32
CA ALA A 904 28.01 66.89 49.59
C ALA A 904 28.19 65.41 49.99
N THR A 905 27.22 64.57 49.63
CA THR A 905 27.27 63.12 49.86
C THR A 905 28.29 62.45 48.93
N LEU A 906 28.42 62.96 47.70
CA LEU A 906 29.40 62.46 46.72
C LEU A 906 30.86 62.77 47.14
N ASP A 907 31.11 63.98 47.66
CA ASP A 907 32.43 64.37 48.16
C ASP A 907 32.84 63.57 49.41
N THR A 908 31.89 63.22 50.26
CA THR A 908 32.15 62.38 51.45
C THR A 908 32.58 60.97 51.05
N VAL A 909 31.92 60.36 50.06
CA VAL A 909 32.27 59.01 49.56
C VAL A 909 33.61 59.02 48.83
N LEU A 910 33.90 60.07 48.04
CA LEU A 910 35.19 60.22 47.35
C LEU A 910 36.35 60.46 48.33
N SER A 911 36.11 61.10 49.48
CA SER A 911 37.13 61.27 50.53
C SER A 911 37.52 59.95 51.20
N ILE A 912 36.56 59.04 51.41
CA ILE A 912 36.76 57.72 52.01
C ILE A 912 37.53 56.79 51.07
N LEU A 913 37.29 56.91 49.75
CA LEU A 913 37.98 56.12 48.73
C LEU A 913 39.42 56.59 48.47
N ARG A 914 39.78 57.84 48.83
CA ARG A 914 41.15 58.36 48.71
C ARG A 914 42.04 58.10 49.94
N SER A 915 41.49 57.54 51.02
CA SER A 915 42.22 57.20 52.24
C SER A 915 42.31 55.69 52.52
N ARG A 916 42.23 54.84 51.48
CA ARG A 916 42.56 53.42 51.55
C ARG A 916 43.63 53.04 50.55
#